data_AF-A0A1E3WFW5-F1
#
_entry.id   AF-A0A1E3WFW5-F1
#
_cell.length_a   1.000
_cell.length_b   1.000
_cell.length_c   1.000
_cell.angle_alpha   90.00
_cell.angle_beta   90.00
_cell.angle_gamma   90.00
#
_symmetry.space_group_name_H-M   'P 1'
#
loop_
_entity.id
_entity.type
_entity.pdbx_description
1 polymer ?
#
loop_
_entity_poly.entity_id
_entity_poly.type
_entity_poly.pdbx_seq_one_letter_code
_entity_poly.pdbx_strand_id
1 'polypeptide(L)'
;MNSFGHLLNPKSIAVIGASTQEMRAGNIVMKNLLQGGFEGAIMPMTPKYKSVCGVLAYSTIDALPIVPDVAILCTHASRNIEIFTQLVAKKVSAVIVLSSDMHQLSSTGEPIQELCAGIARTVGMRILGPNSLGLMLPWLNFNASFSPVAPQRGKIAFISQSAAMCTTILDWANDKNIGFSAFISLGNAIDIDFADLLDHLSTDSHTEAILLYVDSIKDARRFMSAARSASRNRRILVLKGGRTVEGRKAAQAHTGGSDTLDIIYDSAIRRTGMLRVQNSHELFAAVETLTHSVPLRGERLAIITNGGGPAIMAVDTLLERGGKLARLDEYTVSQLNRVLPTSWSERNPIDMVGDASHQRYVDTLNTIMDSDCADAILIMHSPSAIAHSEQTAAEIIKAIKAHPRSRRFNILTNWSGELTARPAREIFTQFGIPTYRTAESAVVAFMHLVEYRRNQKQLMETPTTAEPVHIAELESAKKWITEQLLDKNTVSLDTHQIRSFLKHFDFNVLPTWIVSDASEAVHVAGEIGYPVAVKLRSPDIPHKSDVQGVMLNLRNSTEVANAAQAILDRTELSYPSAHIHGLLVQGMAKRAGGEELRIKVKYDETFGPVILLGQGGSEWNEGVDAASALPPLNVALARYLIVRAIKGEKIRLQKLPEPIDIEGLSEILVRISQMIVDCPQVHELDIHPLLANGNEFTILDADLTLKAYQGDAQHRLAIRPYPVEFEQRVQLKDTSSILLRPILPEDEPKHAAFIHAVSKDDLYKRFFTEVGEFNHEALAKLTQIDYDREMAFVAVDMSGEEQKIIGVSRALINHDNSDAEFAILIRSDLKGKGLGKILMNKIIDYCQNKGTKRMSGMTMPTNRGMLMLAQSLGFKIDIQFEDGTADMVLVLQNKQES
;
A
#
# COMPACT_ATOMS: atom_id res chain seq x y z
N MET A 1 -27.84 -4.18 -10.35
CA MET A 1 -27.95 -4.92 -9.09
C MET A 1 -26.58 -5.50 -8.77
N ASN A 2 -26.16 -5.46 -7.51
CA ASN A 2 -24.79 -5.72 -7.09
C ASN A 2 -24.49 -7.24 -7.12
N SER A 3 -24.06 -7.76 -8.27
CA SER A 3 -23.78 -9.20 -8.50
C SER A 3 -22.71 -9.76 -7.55
N PHE A 4 -21.81 -8.90 -7.06
CA PHE A 4 -20.79 -9.26 -6.07
C PHE A 4 -21.38 -9.54 -4.68
N GLY A 5 -22.43 -8.83 -4.26
CA GLY A 5 -23.09 -9.05 -2.97
C GLY A 5 -23.72 -10.45 -2.84
N HIS A 6 -24.17 -11.04 -3.95
CA HIS A 6 -24.70 -12.41 -3.97
C HIS A 6 -23.63 -13.47 -3.69
N LEU A 7 -22.36 -13.21 -4.02
CA LEU A 7 -21.26 -14.14 -3.72
C LEU A 7 -20.96 -14.20 -2.22
N LEU A 8 -21.02 -13.06 -1.54
CA LEU A 8 -20.65 -12.91 -0.12
C LEU A 8 -21.85 -13.01 0.84
N ASN A 9 -23.07 -13.14 0.32
CA ASN A 9 -24.27 -13.43 1.10
C ASN A 9 -25.27 -14.29 0.29
N PRO A 10 -24.90 -15.52 -0.10
CA PRO A 10 -25.73 -16.36 -0.96
C PRO A 10 -26.95 -16.95 -0.21
N LYS A 11 -28.08 -17.05 -0.88
CA LYS A 11 -29.30 -17.73 -0.39
C LYS A 11 -29.65 -18.99 -1.19
N SER A 12 -29.04 -19.18 -2.36
CA SER A 12 -29.29 -20.30 -3.25
C SER A 12 -28.07 -20.63 -4.10
N ILE A 13 -27.78 -21.92 -4.28
CA ILE A 13 -26.52 -22.39 -4.84
C ILE A 13 -26.74 -23.57 -5.76
N ALA A 14 -26.08 -23.56 -6.92
CA ALA A 14 -25.99 -24.72 -7.80
C ALA A 14 -24.58 -25.32 -7.76
N VAL A 15 -24.47 -26.64 -7.52
CA VAL A 15 -23.19 -27.36 -7.57
C VAL A 15 -23.11 -28.14 -8.88
N ILE A 16 -22.39 -27.61 -9.86
CA ILE A 16 -22.29 -28.15 -11.21
C ILE A 16 -21.14 -29.14 -11.27
N GLY A 17 -21.43 -30.38 -11.68
CA GLY A 17 -20.49 -31.50 -11.53
C GLY A 17 -20.60 -32.20 -10.18
N ALA A 18 -21.75 -32.08 -9.50
CA ALA A 18 -22.05 -32.82 -8.28
C ALA A 18 -21.91 -34.34 -8.52
N SER A 19 -21.38 -35.06 -7.52
CA SER A 19 -21.01 -36.46 -7.67
C SER A 19 -21.20 -37.26 -6.40
N THR A 20 -21.62 -38.53 -6.54
CA THR A 20 -21.62 -39.51 -5.45
C THR A 20 -20.27 -40.21 -5.27
N GLN A 21 -19.38 -40.13 -6.26
CA GLN A 21 -18.03 -40.70 -6.15
C GLN A 21 -17.20 -39.91 -5.14
N GLU A 22 -16.67 -40.62 -4.15
CA GLU A 22 -15.79 -40.07 -3.13
C GLU A 22 -14.55 -39.43 -3.75
N MET A 23 -13.97 -38.45 -3.04
CA MET A 23 -12.77 -37.69 -3.44
C MET A 23 -12.90 -36.81 -4.70
N ARG A 24 -14.02 -36.83 -5.43
CA ARG A 24 -14.28 -35.82 -6.47
C ARG A 24 -14.64 -34.47 -5.85
N ALA A 25 -14.17 -33.37 -6.43
CA ALA A 25 -14.47 -32.00 -5.96
C ALA A 25 -15.97 -31.78 -5.73
N GLY A 26 -16.82 -32.18 -6.69
CA GLY A 26 -18.28 -32.05 -6.55
C GLY A 26 -18.91 -32.89 -5.44
N ASN A 27 -18.26 -33.98 -4.99
CA ASN A 27 -18.69 -34.72 -3.80
C ASN A 27 -18.29 -33.99 -2.52
N ILE A 28 -17.04 -33.51 -2.46
CA ILE A 28 -16.49 -32.82 -1.29
C ILE A 28 -17.25 -31.50 -1.04
N VAL A 29 -17.45 -30.68 -2.07
CA VAL A 29 -18.23 -29.43 -1.97
C VAL A 29 -19.64 -29.70 -1.46
N MET A 30 -20.32 -30.72 -1.99
CA MET A 30 -21.67 -31.09 -1.51
C MET A 30 -21.66 -31.48 -0.03
N LYS A 31 -20.68 -32.29 0.41
CA LYS A 31 -20.53 -32.66 1.82
C LYS A 31 -20.26 -31.44 2.69
N ASN A 32 -19.35 -30.56 2.27
CA ASN A 32 -18.96 -29.36 3.01
C ASN A 32 -20.13 -28.38 3.21
N LEU A 33 -20.95 -28.16 2.16
CA LEU A 33 -22.13 -27.31 2.26
C LEU A 33 -23.18 -27.89 3.23
N LEU A 34 -23.44 -29.19 3.14
CA LEU A 34 -24.44 -29.87 3.99
C LEU A 34 -23.97 -29.98 5.45
N GLN A 35 -22.71 -30.34 5.68
CA GLN A 35 -22.12 -30.44 7.02
C GLN A 35 -21.94 -29.07 7.67
N GLY A 36 -21.68 -28.03 6.87
CA GLY A 36 -21.59 -26.66 7.34
C GLY A 36 -22.91 -26.11 7.88
N GLY A 37 -24.05 -26.71 7.47
CA GLY A 37 -25.38 -26.26 7.89
C GLY A 37 -25.85 -25.00 7.15
N PHE A 38 -25.50 -24.88 5.86
CA PHE A 38 -25.97 -23.77 5.03
C PHE A 38 -27.51 -23.78 4.93
N GLU A 39 -28.14 -22.68 5.29
CA GLU A 39 -29.62 -22.58 5.37
C GLU A 39 -30.28 -22.37 4.00
N GLY A 40 -29.51 -21.94 3.00
CA GLY A 40 -30.01 -21.68 1.66
C GLY A 40 -30.23 -22.94 0.81
N ALA A 41 -30.87 -22.76 -0.35
CA ALA A 41 -31.17 -23.87 -1.25
C ALA A 41 -29.89 -24.42 -1.92
N ILE A 42 -29.63 -25.72 -1.78
CA ILE A 42 -28.51 -26.42 -2.44
C ILE A 42 -29.07 -27.28 -3.59
N MET A 43 -28.66 -26.97 -4.82
CA MET A 43 -29.13 -27.63 -6.04
C MET A 43 -27.98 -28.38 -6.73
N PRO A 44 -27.79 -29.69 -6.48
CA PRO A 44 -26.77 -30.46 -7.19
C PRO A 44 -27.16 -30.64 -8.66
N MET A 45 -26.22 -30.36 -9.55
CA MET A 45 -26.40 -30.52 -11.00
C MET A 45 -25.44 -31.57 -11.53
N THR A 46 -26.00 -32.62 -12.14
CA THR A 46 -25.26 -33.71 -12.75
C THR A 46 -26.17 -34.52 -13.70
N PRO A 47 -25.72 -34.86 -14.92
CA PRO A 47 -26.53 -35.66 -15.83
C PRO A 47 -26.61 -37.15 -15.43
N LYS A 48 -25.76 -37.59 -14.50
CA LYS A 48 -25.55 -39.03 -14.20
C LYS A 48 -26.35 -39.55 -13.01
N TYR A 49 -26.54 -38.72 -11.98
CA TYR A 49 -27.10 -39.17 -10.71
C TYR A 49 -28.46 -38.51 -10.47
N LYS A 50 -29.43 -39.27 -9.94
CA LYS A 50 -30.75 -38.73 -9.55
C LYS A 50 -30.72 -37.98 -8.21
N SER A 51 -29.76 -38.31 -7.35
CA SER A 51 -29.52 -37.64 -6.08
C SER A 51 -28.03 -37.66 -5.72
N VAL A 52 -27.58 -36.66 -4.96
CA VAL A 52 -26.22 -36.54 -4.43
C VAL A 52 -26.32 -36.15 -2.95
N CYS A 53 -25.69 -36.91 -2.07
CA CYS A 53 -25.75 -36.69 -0.61
C CYS A 53 -27.19 -36.61 -0.05
N GLY A 54 -28.13 -37.35 -0.65
CA GLY A 54 -29.54 -37.35 -0.24
C GLY A 54 -30.38 -36.20 -0.83
N VAL A 55 -29.78 -35.26 -1.57
CA VAL A 55 -30.46 -34.13 -2.22
C VAL A 55 -30.78 -34.48 -3.67
N LEU A 56 -31.99 -34.16 -4.15
CA LEU A 56 -32.39 -34.38 -5.54
C LEU A 56 -31.51 -33.59 -6.50
N ALA A 57 -31.01 -34.27 -7.54
CA ALA A 57 -30.10 -33.70 -8.52
C ALA A 57 -30.79 -33.42 -9.85
N TYR A 58 -30.34 -32.35 -10.52
CA TYR A 58 -30.88 -31.85 -11.78
C TYR A 58 -29.95 -32.20 -12.94
N SER A 59 -30.52 -32.64 -14.06
CA SER A 59 -29.76 -33.10 -15.22
C SER A 59 -29.27 -31.99 -16.14
N THR A 60 -29.85 -30.79 -16.07
CA THR A 60 -29.47 -29.60 -16.85
C THR A 60 -29.60 -28.33 -16.00
N ILE A 61 -28.96 -27.23 -16.40
CA ILE A 61 -29.05 -25.93 -15.73
C ILE A 61 -30.46 -25.33 -15.86
N ASP A 62 -31.13 -25.54 -17.00
CA ASP A 62 -32.50 -25.09 -17.22
C ASP A 62 -33.50 -25.76 -16.26
N ALA A 63 -33.25 -27.02 -15.89
CA ALA A 63 -34.09 -27.77 -14.95
C ALA A 63 -33.98 -27.28 -13.49
N LEU A 64 -33.04 -26.40 -13.15
CA LEU A 64 -32.95 -25.84 -11.80
C LEU A 64 -34.22 -25.04 -11.46
N PRO A 65 -34.84 -25.27 -10.28
CA PRO A 65 -36.15 -24.73 -9.92
C PRO A 65 -36.14 -23.21 -9.67
N ILE A 66 -34.98 -22.66 -9.32
CA ILE A 66 -34.74 -21.24 -9.14
C ILE A 66 -33.42 -20.86 -9.81
N VAL A 67 -33.22 -19.57 -10.08
CA VAL A 67 -31.92 -19.04 -10.49
C VAL A 67 -31.03 -19.01 -9.24
N PRO A 68 -29.90 -19.74 -9.21
CA PRO A 68 -28.99 -19.69 -8.07
C PRO A 68 -28.31 -18.32 -7.96
N ASP A 69 -28.06 -17.87 -6.74
CA ASP A 69 -27.20 -16.72 -6.47
C ASP A 69 -25.75 -17.02 -6.91
N VAL A 70 -25.29 -18.23 -6.61
CA VAL A 70 -23.92 -18.70 -6.90
C VAL A 70 -23.94 -20.06 -7.58
N ALA A 71 -23.23 -20.21 -8.70
CA ALA A 71 -22.90 -21.50 -9.29
C ALA A 71 -21.46 -21.92 -8.95
N ILE A 72 -21.26 -23.16 -8.49
CA ILE A 72 -19.94 -23.72 -8.17
C ILE A 72 -19.60 -24.77 -9.22
N LEU A 73 -18.52 -24.57 -9.96
CA LEU A 73 -18.09 -25.43 -11.07
C LEU A 73 -17.03 -26.41 -10.58
N CYS A 74 -17.44 -27.67 -10.48
CA CYS A 74 -16.61 -28.83 -10.14
C CYS A 74 -16.32 -29.69 -11.38
N THR A 75 -16.23 -29.07 -12.56
CA THR A 75 -16.09 -29.70 -13.88
C THR A 75 -14.69 -29.49 -14.48
N HIS A 76 -14.33 -30.24 -15.53
CA HIS A 76 -13.12 -29.98 -16.31
C HIS A 76 -13.28 -28.71 -17.17
N ALA A 77 -12.17 -28.00 -17.44
CA ALA A 77 -12.17 -26.76 -18.21
C ALA A 77 -12.87 -26.90 -19.58
N SER A 78 -12.73 -28.03 -20.25
CA SER A 78 -13.33 -28.31 -21.56
C SER A 78 -14.86 -28.18 -21.60
N ARG A 79 -15.55 -28.25 -20.46
CA ARG A 79 -17.02 -28.08 -20.38
C ARG A 79 -17.44 -26.67 -19.98
N ASN A 80 -16.52 -25.85 -19.48
CA ASN A 80 -16.87 -24.62 -18.80
C ASN A 80 -17.38 -23.55 -19.77
N ILE A 81 -16.95 -23.52 -21.03
CA ILE A 81 -17.47 -22.57 -22.05
C ILE A 81 -18.99 -22.73 -22.21
N GLU A 82 -19.46 -23.96 -22.40
CA GLU A 82 -20.89 -24.26 -22.56
C GLU A 82 -21.67 -23.96 -21.27
N ILE A 83 -21.11 -24.36 -20.13
CA ILE A 83 -21.72 -24.11 -18.80
C ILE A 83 -21.89 -22.60 -18.57
N PHE A 84 -20.86 -21.79 -18.85
CA PHE A 84 -20.93 -20.34 -18.73
C PHE A 84 -22.03 -19.75 -19.62
N THR A 85 -22.16 -20.25 -20.85
CA THR A 85 -23.22 -19.82 -21.78
C THR A 85 -24.62 -20.10 -21.20
N GLN A 86 -24.82 -21.29 -20.64
CA GLN A 86 -26.09 -21.67 -19.99
C GLN A 86 -26.37 -20.86 -18.72
N LEU A 87 -25.34 -20.59 -17.90
CA LEU A 87 -25.47 -19.78 -16.68
C LEU A 87 -25.85 -18.33 -16.99
N VAL A 88 -25.23 -17.74 -18.01
CA VAL A 88 -25.56 -16.40 -18.51
C VAL A 88 -27.00 -16.35 -19.03
N ALA A 89 -27.44 -17.35 -19.80
CA ALA A 89 -28.83 -17.45 -20.27
C ALA A 89 -29.83 -17.52 -19.09
N LYS A 90 -29.47 -18.22 -18.01
CA LYS A 90 -30.26 -18.30 -16.78
C LYS A 90 -30.12 -17.09 -15.86
N LYS A 91 -29.26 -16.11 -16.20
CA LYS A 91 -28.99 -14.87 -15.45
C LYS A 91 -28.41 -15.10 -14.05
N VAL A 92 -27.51 -16.07 -13.93
CA VAL A 92 -26.77 -16.28 -12.68
C VAL A 92 -25.80 -15.12 -12.43
N SER A 93 -25.76 -14.61 -11.21
CA SER A 93 -25.00 -13.40 -10.86
C SER A 93 -23.52 -13.68 -10.59
N ALA A 94 -23.18 -14.83 -10.03
CA ALA A 94 -21.81 -15.16 -9.64
C ALA A 94 -21.47 -16.65 -9.85
N VAL A 95 -20.20 -16.91 -10.17
CA VAL A 95 -19.68 -18.25 -10.40
C VAL A 95 -18.34 -18.47 -9.68
N ILE A 96 -18.18 -19.61 -9.02
CA ILE A 96 -16.92 -20.07 -8.42
C ILE A 96 -16.36 -21.19 -9.30
N VAL A 97 -15.15 -21.00 -9.82
CA VAL A 97 -14.50 -21.95 -10.72
C VAL A 97 -13.32 -22.63 -10.03
N LEU A 98 -13.46 -23.93 -9.78
CA LEU A 98 -12.44 -24.71 -9.06
C LEU A 98 -11.38 -25.31 -10.00
N SER A 99 -11.71 -25.47 -11.28
CA SER A 99 -10.86 -26.10 -12.30
C SER A 99 -9.52 -25.37 -12.45
N SER A 100 -8.40 -26.12 -12.40
CA SER A 100 -7.03 -25.57 -12.56
C SER A 100 -6.54 -25.58 -14.02
N ASP A 101 -7.22 -26.30 -14.89
CA ASP A 101 -6.89 -26.54 -16.30
C ASP A 101 -7.45 -25.47 -17.27
N MET A 102 -7.94 -24.35 -16.75
CA MET A 102 -8.59 -23.28 -17.55
C MET A 102 -7.64 -22.48 -18.45
N HIS A 103 -6.32 -22.66 -18.27
CA HIS A 103 -5.29 -22.08 -19.12
C HIS A 103 -5.13 -22.82 -20.46
N GLN A 104 -5.73 -24.00 -20.61
CA GLN A 104 -5.71 -24.75 -21.87
C GLN A 104 -6.34 -23.95 -23.01
N LEU A 105 -5.80 -24.12 -24.22
CA LEU A 105 -6.34 -23.51 -25.42
C LEU A 105 -7.61 -24.25 -25.87
N SER A 106 -8.61 -23.48 -26.26
CA SER A 106 -9.82 -23.98 -26.90
C SER A 106 -9.57 -24.36 -28.36
N SER A 107 -10.60 -24.87 -29.04
CA SER A 107 -10.53 -25.17 -30.48
C SER A 107 -10.29 -23.93 -31.35
N THR A 108 -10.52 -22.72 -30.84
CA THR A 108 -10.25 -21.46 -31.54
C THR A 108 -8.84 -20.93 -31.28
N GLY A 109 -8.04 -21.60 -30.45
CA GLY A 109 -6.69 -21.17 -30.08
C GLY A 109 -6.63 -20.16 -28.92
N GLU A 110 -7.78 -19.70 -28.41
CA GLU A 110 -7.85 -18.81 -27.24
C GLU A 110 -7.92 -19.61 -25.92
N PRO A 111 -7.27 -19.15 -24.82
CA PRO A 111 -7.39 -19.78 -23.51
C PRO A 111 -8.84 -19.84 -23.03
N ILE A 112 -9.26 -21.00 -22.49
CA ILE A 112 -10.64 -21.22 -22.02
C ILE A 112 -11.07 -20.18 -20.97
N GLN A 113 -10.18 -19.79 -20.07
CA GLN A 113 -10.44 -18.74 -19.07
C GLN A 113 -10.83 -17.40 -19.68
N GLU A 114 -10.23 -16.99 -20.79
CA GLU A 114 -10.50 -15.69 -21.44
C GLU A 114 -11.87 -15.70 -22.13
N LEU A 115 -12.21 -16.81 -22.81
CA LEU A 115 -13.52 -17.03 -23.40
C LEU A 115 -14.63 -16.99 -22.33
N CYS A 116 -14.43 -17.67 -21.20
CA CYS A 116 -15.41 -17.68 -20.11
C CYS A 116 -15.57 -16.29 -19.47
N ALA A 117 -14.48 -15.54 -19.29
CA ALA A 117 -14.51 -14.15 -18.84
C ALA A 117 -15.23 -13.24 -19.84
N GLY A 118 -15.03 -13.44 -21.15
CA GLY A 118 -15.77 -12.76 -22.20
C GLY A 118 -17.28 -13.00 -22.09
N ILE A 119 -17.70 -14.25 -21.95
CA ILE A 119 -19.10 -14.65 -21.79
C ILE A 119 -19.71 -14.00 -20.54
N ALA A 120 -19.04 -14.09 -19.39
CA ALA A 120 -19.54 -13.55 -18.12
C ALA A 120 -19.75 -12.02 -18.16
N ARG A 121 -18.82 -11.29 -18.82
CA ARG A 121 -18.90 -9.83 -18.97
C ARG A 121 -20.15 -9.35 -19.71
N THR A 122 -20.72 -10.15 -20.61
CA THR A 122 -21.92 -9.76 -21.40
C THR A 122 -23.14 -9.42 -20.55
N VAL A 123 -23.25 -10.00 -19.36
CA VAL A 123 -24.37 -9.78 -18.42
C VAL A 123 -23.92 -9.32 -17.03
N GLY A 124 -22.63 -9.03 -16.86
CA GLY A 124 -22.06 -8.63 -15.56
C GLY A 124 -22.02 -9.74 -14.50
N MET A 125 -21.96 -11.01 -14.93
CA MET A 125 -21.74 -12.15 -14.04
C MET A 125 -20.30 -12.11 -13.50
N ARG A 126 -20.13 -12.27 -12.19
CA ARG A 126 -18.81 -12.21 -11.53
C ARG A 126 -18.17 -13.59 -11.37
N ILE A 127 -16.84 -13.69 -11.47
CA ILE A 127 -16.07 -14.93 -11.41
C ILE A 127 -15.08 -14.91 -10.24
N LEU A 128 -15.19 -15.88 -9.33
CA LEU A 128 -14.14 -16.23 -8.36
C LEU A 128 -13.34 -17.44 -8.89
N GLY A 129 -12.01 -17.33 -8.93
CA GLY A 129 -11.14 -18.31 -9.58
C GLY A 129 -10.66 -17.84 -10.97
N PRO A 130 -10.36 -18.75 -11.91
CA PRO A 130 -10.31 -20.21 -11.77
C PRO A 130 -9.17 -20.68 -10.87
N ASN A 131 -8.95 -22.00 -10.77
CA ASN A 131 -7.92 -22.59 -9.90
C ASN A 131 -8.07 -22.17 -8.42
N SER A 132 -9.31 -22.01 -7.97
CA SER A 132 -9.64 -21.60 -6.60
C SER A 132 -9.95 -22.82 -5.73
N LEU A 133 -9.58 -22.78 -4.45
CA LEU A 133 -10.08 -23.74 -3.44
C LEU A 133 -11.59 -23.56 -3.19
N GLY A 134 -12.11 -22.34 -3.40
CA GLY A 134 -13.48 -21.92 -3.13
C GLY A 134 -13.57 -20.80 -2.09
N LEU A 135 -14.77 -20.65 -1.53
CA LEU A 135 -15.16 -19.59 -0.60
C LEU A 135 -15.79 -20.18 0.67
N MET A 136 -15.41 -19.67 1.84
CA MET A 136 -16.01 -20.03 3.11
C MET A 136 -16.39 -18.78 3.90
N LEU A 137 -17.62 -18.74 4.40
CA LEU A 137 -18.16 -17.66 5.24
C LEU A 137 -18.73 -18.28 6.52
N PRO A 138 -17.93 -18.40 7.60
CA PRO A 138 -18.32 -19.12 8.82
C PRO A 138 -19.57 -18.56 9.50
N TRP A 139 -19.80 -17.26 9.41
CA TRP A 139 -20.99 -16.60 9.97
C TRP A 139 -22.28 -16.94 9.23
N LEU A 140 -22.18 -17.37 7.97
CA LEU A 140 -23.31 -17.82 7.14
C LEU A 140 -23.40 -19.34 7.03
N ASN A 141 -22.60 -20.09 7.80
CA ASN A 141 -22.51 -21.56 7.69
C ASN A 141 -22.21 -22.03 6.25
N PHE A 142 -21.52 -21.20 5.49
CA PHE A 142 -21.35 -21.38 4.06
C PHE A 142 -19.93 -21.87 3.75
N ASN A 143 -19.81 -23.10 3.26
CA ASN A 143 -18.52 -23.68 2.85
C ASN A 143 -18.60 -24.21 1.41
N ALA A 144 -18.46 -23.29 0.45
CA ALA A 144 -18.36 -23.58 -0.98
C ALA A 144 -16.92 -23.84 -1.41
N SER A 145 -16.29 -24.80 -0.76
CA SER A 145 -14.90 -25.19 -1.04
C SER A 145 -14.74 -26.70 -1.06
N PHE A 146 -13.62 -27.18 -1.59
CA PHE A 146 -13.19 -28.57 -1.45
C PHE A 146 -12.09 -28.75 -0.39
N SER A 147 -12.00 -27.84 0.58
CA SER A 147 -11.09 -27.97 1.71
C SER A 147 -11.39 -29.21 2.56
N PRO A 148 -10.37 -29.92 3.09
CA PRO A 148 -10.57 -31.05 3.99
C PRO A 148 -10.99 -30.64 5.42
N VAL A 149 -10.71 -29.39 5.80
CA VAL A 149 -11.03 -28.82 7.11
C VAL A 149 -11.94 -27.61 6.97
N ALA A 150 -12.86 -27.46 7.92
CA ALA A 150 -13.77 -26.32 7.98
C ALA A 150 -13.18 -25.19 8.85
N PRO A 151 -13.48 -23.92 8.53
CA PRO A 151 -13.10 -22.77 9.35
C PRO A 151 -13.96 -22.64 10.60
N GLN A 152 -13.34 -22.23 11.71
CA GLN A 152 -14.06 -21.73 12.88
C GLN A 152 -14.57 -20.30 12.65
N ARG A 153 -15.64 -19.90 13.36
CA ARG A 153 -16.13 -18.52 13.35
C ARG A 153 -15.17 -17.60 14.09
N GLY A 154 -14.83 -16.47 13.49
CA GLY A 154 -14.02 -15.43 14.12
C GLY A 154 -14.06 -14.12 13.34
N LYS A 155 -13.04 -13.28 13.51
CA LYS A 155 -13.05 -11.89 13.04
C LYS A 155 -11.98 -11.56 12.00
N ILE A 156 -11.32 -12.58 11.49
CA ILE A 156 -10.21 -12.42 10.55
C ILE A 156 -10.65 -12.83 9.16
N ALA A 157 -10.45 -11.98 8.16
CA ALA A 157 -10.61 -12.38 6.77
C ALA A 157 -9.27 -12.88 6.22
N PHE A 158 -9.27 -14.00 5.51
CA PHE A 158 -8.09 -14.52 4.81
C PHE A 158 -8.35 -14.58 3.30
N ILE A 159 -7.45 -13.98 2.52
CA ILE A 159 -7.51 -13.94 1.05
C ILE A 159 -6.19 -14.46 0.49
N SER A 160 -6.24 -15.43 -0.42
CA SER A 160 -5.05 -16.05 -0.98
C SER A 160 -5.19 -16.45 -2.43
N GLN A 161 -4.16 -16.18 -3.23
CA GLN A 161 -4.01 -16.73 -4.59
C GLN A 161 -3.59 -18.20 -4.59
N SER A 162 -3.07 -18.74 -3.48
CA SER A 162 -2.62 -20.13 -3.37
C SER A 162 -3.60 -20.99 -2.57
N ALA A 163 -4.11 -22.05 -3.22
CA ALA A 163 -4.97 -23.06 -2.58
C ALA A 163 -4.22 -23.91 -1.54
N ALA A 164 -2.93 -24.20 -1.76
CA ALA A 164 -2.11 -24.94 -0.80
C ALA A 164 -1.85 -24.11 0.48
N MET A 165 -1.63 -22.79 0.33
CA MET A 165 -1.53 -21.89 1.48
C MET A 165 -2.84 -21.79 2.24
N CYS A 166 -3.99 -21.77 1.53
CA CYS A 166 -5.31 -21.84 2.14
C CYS A 166 -5.46 -23.06 3.05
N THR A 167 -5.23 -24.27 2.55
CA THR A 167 -5.41 -25.48 3.36
C THR A 167 -4.43 -25.53 4.54
N THR A 168 -3.18 -25.09 4.34
CA THR A 168 -2.14 -25.08 5.38
C THR A 168 -2.48 -24.11 6.51
N ILE A 169 -2.91 -22.89 6.17
CA ILE A 169 -3.28 -21.87 7.17
C ILE A 169 -4.54 -22.27 7.91
N LEU A 170 -5.51 -22.87 7.21
CA LEU A 170 -6.76 -23.29 7.84
C LEU A 170 -6.56 -24.42 8.85
N ASP A 171 -5.74 -25.42 8.51
CA ASP A 171 -5.39 -26.52 9.42
C ASP A 171 -4.66 -26.00 10.68
N TRP A 172 -3.67 -25.14 10.49
CA TRP A 172 -2.95 -24.47 11.58
C TRP A 172 -3.86 -23.61 12.47
N ALA A 173 -4.76 -22.84 11.86
CA ALA A 173 -5.66 -21.94 12.60
C ALA A 173 -6.61 -22.73 13.51
N ASN A 174 -7.07 -23.91 13.06
CA ASN A 174 -7.91 -24.79 13.87
C ASN A 174 -7.17 -25.33 15.10
N ASP A 175 -5.88 -25.69 14.99
CA ASP A 175 -5.05 -26.08 16.14
C ASP A 175 -4.90 -24.95 17.17
N LYS A 176 -4.93 -23.69 16.70
CA LYS A 176 -4.80 -22.48 17.55
C LYS A 176 -6.13 -21.85 17.96
N ASN A 177 -7.27 -22.44 17.60
CA ASN A 177 -8.60 -21.87 17.82
C ASN A 177 -8.75 -20.45 17.26
N ILE A 178 -8.14 -20.20 16.10
CA ILE A 178 -8.25 -18.93 15.38
C ILE A 178 -9.38 -19.06 14.36
N GLY A 179 -10.41 -18.25 14.54
CA GLY A 179 -11.58 -18.22 13.64
C GLY A 179 -11.51 -17.13 12.58
N PHE A 180 -12.27 -17.33 11.50
CA PHE A 180 -12.35 -16.43 10.36
C PHE A 180 -13.74 -15.79 10.19
N SER A 181 -13.77 -14.57 9.66
CA SER A 181 -14.99 -13.92 9.18
C SER A 181 -15.29 -14.32 7.74
N ALA A 182 -14.24 -14.39 6.91
CA ALA A 182 -14.27 -14.86 5.54
C ALA A 182 -12.95 -15.57 5.18
N PHE A 183 -13.03 -16.64 4.39
CA PHE A 183 -11.87 -17.39 3.92
C PHE A 183 -11.99 -17.63 2.42
N ILE A 184 -11.16 -16.93 1.64
CA ILE A 184 -11.37 -16.73 0.21
C ILE A 184 -10.13 -17.13 -0.58
N SER A 185 -10.28 -18.14 -1.43
CA SER A 185 -9.25 -18.50 -2.40
C SER A 185 -9.54 -17.82 -3.74
N LEU A 186 -8.65 -16.93 -4.16
CA LEU A 186 -8.77 -16.21 -5.43
C LEU A 186 -8.39 -17.07 -6.64
N GLY A 187 -7.44 -18.00 -6.46
CA GLY A 187 -6.80 -18.67 -7.58
C GLY A 187 -6.17 -17.66 -8.54
N ASN A 188 -6.49 -17.77 -9.83
CA ASN A 188 -5.90 -16.93 -10.88
C ASN A 188 -6.44 -15.49 -10.91
N ALA A 189 -7.52 -15.18 -10.17
CA ALA A 189 -8.14 -13.85 -10.09
C ALA A 189 -8.31 -13.19 -11.48
N ILE A 190 -9.14 -13.80 -12.36
CA ILE A 190 -9.36 -13.28 -13.72
C ILE A 190 -10.47 -12.19 -13.76
N ASP A 191 -11.26 -12.07 -12.68
CA ASP A 191 -12.28 -11.04 -12.51
C ASP A 191 -12.28 -10.52 -11.07
N ILE A 192 -12.76 -11.31 -10.10
CA ILE A 192 -12.68 -10.92 -8.69
C ILE A 192 -11.23 -10.99 -8.21
N ASP A 193 -10.73 -9.89 -7.67
CA ASP A 193 -9.36 -9.75 -7.20
C ASP A 193 -9.28 -9.19 -5.77
N PHE A 194 -8.06 -8.82 -5.33
CA PHE A 194 -7.84 -8.23 -4.01
C PHE A 194 -8.56 -6.91 -3.82
N ALA A 195 -8.66 -6.05 -4.86
CA ALA A 195 -9.26 -4.73 -4.72
C ALA A 195 -10.76 -4.85 -4.38
N ASP A 196 -11.48 -5.72 -5.10
CA ASP A 196 -12.90 -5.97 -4.87
C ASP A 196 -13.16 -6.50 -3.44
N LEU A 197 -12.34 -7.45 -2.98
CA LEU A 197 -12.47 -8.05 -1.66
C LEU A 197 -12.12 -7.09 -0.53
N LEU A 198 -11.06 -6.29 -0.70
CA LEU A 198 -10.64 -5.28 0.28
C LEU A 198 -11.73 -4.23 0.48
N ASP A 199 -12.36 -3.76 -0.60
CA ASP A 199 -13.45 -2.80 -0.53
C ASP A 199 -14.60 -3.32 0.32
N HIS A 200 -15.05 -4.54 0.05
CA HIS A 200 -16.17 -5.12 0.76
C HIS A 200 -15.83 -5.41 2.23
N LEU A 201 -14.73 -6.13 2.48
CA LEU A 201 -14.32 -6.55 3.82
C LEU A 201 -13.92 -5.36 4.71
N SER A 202 -13.54 -4.22 4.12
CA SER A 202 -13.29 -3.00 4.89
C SER A 202 -14.53 -2.51 5.64
N THR A 203 -15.73 -2.76 5.09
CA THR A 203 -17.01 -2.32 5.64
C THR A 203 -17.80 -3.43 6.37
N ASP A 204 -17.40 -4.70 6.20
CA ASP A 204 -18.05 -5.83 6.86
C ASP A 204 -17.92 -5.75 8.39
N SER A 205 -19.04 -5.88 9.10
CA SER A 205 -19.09 -5.79 10.57
C SER A 205 -18.41 -6.94 11.29
N HIS A 206 -18.26 -8.10 10.64
CA HIS A 206 -17.63 -9.28 11.24
C HIS A 206 -16.11 -9.27 11.12
N THR A 207 -15.55 -8.50 10.19
CA THR A 207 -14.11 -8.48 9.89
C THR A 207 -13.41 -7.35 10.66
N GLU A 208 -12.42 -7.69 11.48
CA GLU A 208 -11.54 -6.72 12.18
C GLU A 208 -10.13 -6.64 11.56
N ALA A 209 -9.64 -7.75 11.02
CA ALA A 209 -8.34 -7.83 10.37
C ALA A 209 -8.41 -8.64 9.07
N ILE A 210 -7.52 -8.31 8.12
CA ILE A 210 -7.45 -8.94 6.80
C ILE A 210 -6.02 -9.47 6.59
N LEU A 211 -5.92 -10.73 6.18
CA LEU A 211 -4.68 -11.42 5.85
C LEU A 211 -4.64 -11.68 4.35
N LEU A 212 -3.56 -11.23 3.69
CA LEU A 212 -3.35 -11.41 2.26
C LEU A 212 -2.16 -12.32 2.01
N TYR A 213 -2.33 -13.37 1.22
CA TYR A 213 -1.25 -14.05 0.54
C TYR A 213 -1.23 -13.65 -0.93
N VAL A 214 -0.20 -12.91 -1.32
CA VAL A 214 -0.08 -12.27 -2.64
C VAL A 214 1.09 -12.91 -3.39
N ASP A 215 0.83 -13.39 -4.60
CA ASP A 215 1.86 -13.78 -5.57
C ASP A 215 2.10 -12.65 -6.56
N SER A 216 1.02 -12.11 -7.14
CA SER A 216 1.07 -11.01 -8.09
C SER A 216 -0.17 -10.11 -8.02
N ILE A 217 0.01 -8.84 -8.39
CA ILE A 217 -1.07 -7.86 -8.60
C ILE A 217 -1.13 -7.55 -10.10
N LYS A 218 -2.33 -7.40 -10.66
CA LYS A 218 -2.55 -7.05 -12.08
C LYS A 218 -2.89 -5.57 -12.26
N ASP A 219 -3.81 -5.06 -11.46
CA ASP A 219 -4.22 -3.65 -11.47
C ASP A 219 -3.72 -2.95 -10.22
N ALA A 220 -2.54 -2.32 -10.32
CA ALA A 220 -1.96 -1.61 -9.18
C ALA A 220 -2.81 -0.44 -8.72
N ARG A 221 -3.43 0.32 -9.63
CA ARG A 221 -4.17 1.54 -9.26
C ARG A 221 -5.41 1.19 -8.44
N ARG A 222 -6.20 0.20 -8.88
CA ARG A 222 -7.34 -0.30 -8.11
C ARG A 222 -6.92 -0.92 -6.79
N PHE A 223 -5.84 -1.73 -6.79
CA PHE A 223 -5.32 -2.34 -5.57
C PHE A 223 -4.85 -1.30 -4.55
N MET A 224 -4.04 -0.33 -4.96
CA MET A 224 -3.51 0.72 -4.08
C MET A 224 -4.63 1.56 -3.49
N SER A 225 -5.62 1.91 -4.30
CA SER A 225 -6.81 2.64 -3.88
C SER A 225 -7.63 1.86 -2.83
N ALA A 226 -7.98 0.60 -3.14
CA ALA A 226 -8.72 -0.27 -2.22
C ALA A 226 -7.94 -0.53 -0.92
N ALA A 227 -6.64 -0.83 -1.01
CA ALA A 227 -5.79 -1.10 0.13
C ALA A 227 -5.61 0.11 1.05
N ARG A 228 -5.46 1.33 0.49
CA ARG A 228 -5.40 2.58 1.28
C ARG A 228 -6.70 2.80 2.03
N SER A 229 -7.85 2.64 1.35
CA SER A 229 -9.17 2.77 1.97
C SER A 229 -9.36 1.75 3.10
N ALA A 230 -9.09 0.47 2.81
CA ALA A 230 -9.27 -0.62 3.76
C ALA A 230 -8.34 -0.50 4.98
N SER A 231 -7.08 -0.09 4.77
CA SER A 231 -6.07 0.03 5.84
C SER A 231 -6.37 1.14 6.86
N ARG A 232 -7.29 2.06 6.57
CA ARG A 232 -7.76 3.08 7.52
C ARG A 232 -8.72 2.53 8.56
N ASN A 233 -9.42 1.46 8.21
CA ASN A 233 -10.52 0.89 9.00
C ASN A 233 -10.18 -0.51 9.53
N ARG A 234 -9.31 -1.25 8.83
CA ARG A 234 -8.94 -2.63 9.15
C ARG A 234 -7.43 -2.77 9.21
N ARG A 235 -6.97 -3.66 10.09
CA ARG A 235 -5.57 -4.07 10.14
C ARG A 235 -5.32 -5.05 9.00
N ILE A 236 -4.36 -4.76 8.12
CA ILE A 236 -4.07 -5.61 6.97
C ILE A 236 -2.63 -6.13 7.02
N LEU A 237 -2.48 -7.44 6.93
CA LEU A 237 -1.21 -8.14 6.90
C LEU A 237 -1.01 -8.79 5.54
N VAL A 238 0.22 -8.74 5.02
CA VAL A 238 0.57 -9.24 3.68
C VAL A 238 1.77 -10.18 3.76
N LEU A 239 1.59 -11.40 3.28
CA LEU A 239 2.66 -12.33 2.96
C LEU A 239 2.83 -12.37 1.43
N LYS A 240 3.98 -11.89 0.93
CA LYS A 240 4.29 -11.80 -0.50
C LYS A 240 5.23 -12.94 -0.93
N GLY A 241 4.77 -13.80 -1.83
CA GLY A 241 5.59 -14.80 -2.53
C GLY A 241 6.54 -14.18 -3.56
N GLY A 242 7.49 -14.95 -4.09
CA GLY A 242 8.35 -14.52 -5.21
C GLY A 242 9.26 -13.31 -4.93
N ARG A 243 10.13 -13.42 -3.92
CA ARG A 243 11.01 -12.32 -3.46
C ARG A 243 12.34 -12.24 -4.19
N THR A 244 12.85 -13.38 -4.64
CA THR A 244 14.12 -13.51 -5.36
C THR A 244 13.87 -13.58 -6.86
N VAL A 245 14.90 -13.46 -7.69
CA VAL A 245 14.77 -13.60 -9.15
C VAL A 245 14.09 -14.92 -9.53
N GLU A 246 14.58 -16.05 -9.02
CA GLU A 246 13.98 -17.37 -9.29
C GLU A 246 12.59 -17.51 -8.65
N GLY A 247 12.38 -16.92 -7.47
CA GLY A 247 11.07 -16.89 -6.85
C GLY A 247 10.03 -16.12 -7.67
N ARG A 248 10.41 -15.00 -8.30
CA ARG A 248 9.54 -14.22 -9.19
C ARG A 248 9.17 -15.05 -10.41
N LYS A 249 10.14 -15.66 -11.09
CA LYS A 249 9.88 -16.57 -12.22
C LYS A 249 8.90 -17.68 -11.85
N ALA A 250 9.05 -18.29 -10.67
CA ALA A 250 8.12 -19.31 -10.18
C ALA A 250 6.71 -18.75 -9.95
N ALA A 251 6.58 -17.55 -9.39
CA ALA A 251 5.29 -16.90 -9.16
C ALA A 251 4.59 -16.52 -10.49
N GLN A 252 5.36 -16.07 -11.49
CA GLN A 252 4.88 -15.79 -12.84
C GLN A 252 4.34 -17.05 -13.52
N ALA A 253 5.08 -18.16 -13.44
CA ALA A 253 4.63 -19.45 -13.97
C ALA A 253 3.37 -19.97 -13.25
N HIS A 254 3.14 -19.56 -11.99
CA HIS A 254 2.00 -19.98 -11.20
C HIS A 254 0.73 -19.14 -11.44
N THR A 255 0.85 -17.81 -11.53
CA THR A 255 -0.31 -16.88 -11.55
C THR A 255 -0.41 -15.99 -12.78
N GLY A 256 0.59 -15.99 -13.67
CA GLY A 256 0.59 -15.23 -14.93
C GLY A 256 0.79 -13.71 -14.76
N GLY A 257 1.55 -13.27 -13.75
CA GLY A 257 1.84 -11.85 -13.49
C GLY A 257 3.17 -11.33 -14.10
N SER A 258 3.41 -10.02 -13.99
CA SER A 258 4.63 -9.34 -14.48
C SER A 258 5.86 -9.54 -13.59
N ASP A 259 7.06 -9.29 -14.15
CA ASP A 259 8.35 -9.46 -13.44
C ASP A 259 8.69 -8.26 -12.53
N THR A 260 7.77 -7.89 -11.65
CA THR A 260 7.95 -6.74 -10.75
C THR A 260 8.92 -7.07 -9.62
N LEU A 261 9.89 -6.18 -9.37
CA LEU A 261 10.87 -6.33 -8.30
C LEU A 261 10.21 -6.32 -6.92
N ASP A 262 10.73 -7.14 -6.00
CA ASP A 262 10.19 -7.27 -4.64
C ASP A 262 10.22 -5.95 -3.86
N ILE A 263 11.24 -5.12 -4.07
CA ILE A 263 11.34 -3.80 -3.45
C ILE A 263 10.19 -2.86 -3.88
N ILE A 264 9.60 -3.06 -5.05
CA ILE A 264 8.46 -2.25 -5.53
C ILE A 264 7.20 -2.65 -4.77
N TYR A 265 6.94 -3.96 -4.64
CA TYR A 265 5.89 -4.48 -3.78
C TYR A 265 6.06 -4.03 -2.33
N ASP A 266 7.29 -4.08 -1.81
CA ASP A 266 7.66 -3.64 -0.47
C ASP A 266 7.25 -2.19 -0.20
N SER A 267 7.47 -1.31 -1.18
CA SER A 267 7.10 0.10 -1.12
C SER A 267 5.60 0.32 -1.30
N ALA A 268 4.94 -0.43 -2.19
CA ALA A 268 3.49 -0.40 -2.37
C ALA A 268 2.74 -0.79 -1.08
N ILE A 269 3.17 -1.88 -0.42
CA ILE A 269 2.56 -2.38 0.83
C ILE A 269 2.71 -1.35 1.95
N ARG A 270 3.88 -0.71 2.10
CA ARG A 270 4.08 0.35 3.10
C ARG A 270 3.24 1.58 2.80
N ARG A 271 3.22 2.00 1.53
CA ARG A 271 2.52 3.20 1.05
C ARG A 271 0.99 3.12 1.21
N THR A 272 0.46 1.90 1.31
CA THR A 272 -0.96 1.64 1.58
C THR A 272 -1.29 1.50 3.06
N GLY A 273 -0.29 1.52 3.95
CA GLY A 273 -0.48 1.39 5.40
C GLY A 273 -0.58 -0.05 5.91
N MET A 274 -0.39 -1.04 5.03
CA MET A 274 -0.43 -2.46 5.38
C MET A 274 0.88 -2.91 6.04
N LEU A 275 0.83 -4.01 6.79
CA LEU A 275 2.03 -4.65 7.34
C LEU A 275 2.49 -5.80 6.44
N ARG A 276 3.77 -5.80 6.06
CA ARG A 276 4.39 -6.95 5.38
C ARG A 276 5.03 -7.88 6.41
N VAL A 277 4.78 -9.18 6.28
CA VAL A 277 5.49 -10.24 7.01
C VAL A 277 6.32 -11.09 6.05
N GLN A 278 7.43 -11.66 6.54
CA GLN A 278 8.43 -12.29 5.68
C GLN A 278 8.17 -13.76 5.37
N ASN A 279 7.43 -14.45 6.23
CA ASN A 279 7.13 -15.88 6.14
C ASN A 279 5.87 -16.23 6.97
N SER A 280 5.45 -17.49 6.93
CA SER A 280 4.28 -17.96 7.68
C SER A 280 4.44 -17.86 9.19
N HIS A 281 5.64 -18.11 9.73
CA HIS A 281 5.91 -17.97 11.17
C HIS A 281 5.69 -16.53 11.65
N GLU A 282 6.20 -15.55 10.89
CA GLU A 282 5.96 -14.13 11.15
C GLU A 282 4.48 -13.76 10.96
N LEU A 283 3.79 -14.31 9.95
CA LEU A 283 2.35 -14.09 9.76
C LEU A 283 1.55 -14.49 11.01
N PHE A 284 1.86 -15.66 11.55
CA PHE A 284 1.18 -16.20 12.73
C PHE A 284 1.45 -15.37 13.98
N ALA A 285 2.71 -15.00 14.23
CA ALA A 285 3.07 -14.11 15.34
C ALA A 285 2.40 -12.72 15.21
N ALA A 286 2.33 -12.20 13.99
CA ALA A 286 1.68 -10.92 13.73
C ALA A 286 0.16 -11.00 13.96
N VAL A 287 -0.50 -12.10 13.58
CA VAL A 287 -1.93 -12.33 13.86
C VAL A 287 -2.19 -12.36 15.37
N GLU A 288 -1.38 -13.09 16.14
CA GLU A 288 -1.52 -13.14 17.61
C GLU A 288 -1.36 -11.75 18.26
N THR A 289 -0.42 -10.93 17.78
CA THR A 289 -0.19 -9.59 18.36
C THR A 289 -1.21 -8.55 17.90
N LEU A 290 -1.52 -8.52 16.60
CA LEU A 290 -2.31 -7.45 16.00
C LEU A 290 -3.80 -7.61 16.27
N THR A 291 -4.29 -8.81 16.58
CA THR A 291 -5.70 -9.00 16.96
C THR A 291 -5.99 -8.52 18.38
N HIS A 292 -5.00 -8.60 19.29
CA HIS A 292 -5.18 -8.29 20.71
C HIS A 292 -4.56 -6.95 21.17
N SER A 293 -3.85 -6.23 20.29
CA SER A 293 -3.09 -5.03 20.67
C SER A 293 -3.94 -3.76 20.86
N VAL A 294 -3.55 -2.99 21.88
CA VAL A 294 -3.96 -1.60 22.08
C VAL A 294 -3.13 -0.72 21.13
N PRO A 295 -3.67 0.37 20.54
CA PRO A 295 -2.87 1.29 19.75
C PRO A 295 -1.58 1.71 20.47
N LEU A 296 -0.43 1.45 19.82
CA LEU A 296 0.87 1.80 20.37
C LEU A 296 0.95 3.32 20.62
N ARG A 297 1.31 3.73 21.83
CA ARG A 297 1.55 5.14 22.15
C ARG A 297 2.91 5.62 21.62
N GLY A 298 3.90 4.74 21.67
CA GLY A 298 5.25 4.97 21.17
C GLY A 298 5.94 3.67 20.76
N GLU A 299 7.28 3.70 20.71
CA GLU A 299 8.12 2.62 20.18
C GLU A 299 9.15 2.11 21.20
N ARG A 300 9.01 2.47 22.49
CA ARG A 300 9.96 2.12 23.56
C ARG A 300 9.57 0.81 24.23
N LEU A 301 10.45 -0.19 24.18
CA LEU A 301 10.25 -1.51 24.78
C LEU A 301 10.99 -1.64 26.12
N ALA A 302 10.27 -1.94 27.21
CA ALA A 302 10.87 -2.44 28.45
C ALA A 302 10.92 -3.97 28.43
N ILE A 303 12.06 -4.56 28.78
CA ILE A 303 12.24 -6.01 28.84
C ILE A 303 12.44 -6.43 30.29
N ILE A 304 11.58 -7.33 30.79
CA ILE A 304 11.67 -7.94 32.13
C ILE A 304 12.05 -9.40 31.92
N THR A 305 13.09 -9.90 32.59
CA THR A 305 13.63 -11.26 32.36
C THR A 305 14.18 -11.88 33.64
N ASN A 306 14.24 -13.21 33.71
CA ASN A 306 15.02 -13.97 34.70
C ASN A 306 16.28 -14.63 34.13
N GLY A 307 16.66 -14.28 32.89
CA GLY A 307 17.86 -14.82 32.24
C GLY A 307 18.50 -13.84 31.28
N GLY A 308 19.78 -13.52 31.53
CA GLY A 308 20.55 -12.57 30.72
C GLY A 308 20.78 -13.01 29.27
N GLY A 309 20.99 -14.31 29.01
CA GLY A 309 21.24 -14.82 27.65
C GLY A 309 20.11 -14.49 26.67
N PRO A 310 18.86 -14.94 26.92
CA PRO A 310 17.71 -14.57 26.10
C PRO A 310 17.49 -13.06 25.99
N ALA A 311 17.82 -12.29 27.04
CA ALA A 311 17.66 -10.85 27.02
C ALA A 311 18.64 -10.15 26.06
N ILE A 312 19.89 -10.63 25.97
CA ILE A 312 20.85 -10.15 24.97
C ILE A 312 20.32 -10.40 23.56
N MET A 313 19.82 -11.61 23.29
CA MET A 313 19.22 -11.96 21.98
C MET A 313 18.02 -11.07 21.63
N ALA A 314 17.19 -10.73 22.63
CA ALA A 314 16.08 -9.79 22.45
C ALA A 314 16.57 -8.37 22.09
N VAL A 315 17.61 -7.88 22.75
CA VAL A 315 18.19 -6.56 22.49
C VAL A 315 18.82 -6.51 21.09
N ASP A 316 19.61 -7.51 20.72
CA ASP A 316 20.24 -7.58 19.39
C ASP A 316 19.17 -7.57 18.30
N THR A 317 18.15 -8.44 18.42
CA THR A 317 17.02 -8.50 17.47
C THR A 317 16.28 -7.16 17.38
N LEU A 318 16.10 -6.47 18.51
CA LEU A 318 15.39 -5.19 18.55
C LEU A 318 16.18 -4.10 17.81
N LEU A 319 17.48 -4.02 18.05
CA LEU A 319 18.35 -3.01 17.47
C LEU A 319 18.60 -3.25 15.97
N GLU A 320 18.79 -4.50 15.55
CA GLU A 320 18.91 -4.87 14.13
C GLU A 320 17.68 -4.47 13.31
N ARG A 321 16.48 -4.52 13.92
CA ARG A 321 15.22 -4.07 13.30
C ARG A 321 14.94 -2.57 13.50
N GLY A 322 15.87 -1.82 14.10
CA GLY A 322 15.72 -0.38 14.34
C GLY A 322 14.63 -0.01 15.34
N GLY A 323 14.38 -0.89 16.32
CA GLY A 323 13.56 -0.65 17.51
C GLY A 323 14.28 0.18 18.58
N LYS A 324 13.57 0.49 19.68
CA LYS A 324 14.09 1.34 20.75
C LYS A 324 13.84 0.71 22.12
N LEU A 325 14.88 0.63 22.94
CA LEU A 325 14.73 0.28 24.35
C LEU A 325 14.14 1.46 25.14
N ALA A 326 13.28 1.15 26.11
CA ALA A 326 12.85 2.09 27.13
C ALA A 326 14.04 2.53 27.98
N ARG A 327 14.09 3.83 28.30
CA ARG A 327 15.07 4.41 29.23
C ARG A 327 14.41 4.59 30.57
N LEU A 328 14.91 3.90 31.59
CA LEU A 328 14.42 3.99 32.96
C LEU A 328 14.86 5.34 33.56
N ASP A 329 13.93 6.06 34.18
CA ASP A 329 14.24 7.26 34.95
C ASP A 329 14.71 6.92 36.38
N GLU A 330 15.35 7.88 37.04
CA GLU A 330 15.92 7.69 38.39
C GLU A 330 14.87 7.26 39.41
N TYR A 331 13.64 7.75 39.27
CA TYR A 331 12.53 7.36 40.15
C TYR A 331 12.18 5.87 39.98
N THR A 332 12.05 5.40 38.74
CA THR A 332 11.75 4.00 38.41
C THR A 332 12.87 3.09 38.89
N VAL A 333 14.14 3.47 38.67
CA VAL A 333 15.30 2.73 39.19
C VAL A 333 15.25 2.63 40.71
N SER A 334 14.91 3.72 41.42
CA SER A 334 14.79 3.70 42.88
C SER A 334 13.71 2.76 43.41
N GLN A 335 12.58 2.61 42.68
CA GLN A 335 11.53 1.67 43.06
C GLN A 335 11.95 0.23 42.76
N LEU A 336 12.59 -0.01 41.61
CA LEU A 336 13.11 -1.33 41.24
C LEU A 336 14.20 -1.81 42.23
N ASN A 337 15.05 -0.91 42.73
CA ASN A 337 16.05 -1.22 43.76
C ASN A 337 15.46 -1.78 45.07
N ARG A 338 14.16 -1.59 45.32
CA ARG A 338 13.49 -2.15 46.51
C ARG A 338 13.04 -3.59 46.34
N VAL A 339 12.87 -4.04 45.09
CA VAL A 339 12.27 -5.36 44.76
C VAL A 339 13.24 -6.27 44.00
N LEU A 340 14.31 -5.73 43.43
CA LEU A 340 15.36 -6.44 42.71
C LEU A 340 16.61 -6.67 43.58
N PRO A 341 17.39 -7.73 43.31
CA PRO A 341 18.65 -7.96 44.02
C PRO A 341 19.66 -6.86 43.70
N THR A 342 20.56 -6.55 44.63
CA THR A 342 21.60 -5.50 44.48
C THR A 342 22.54 -5.70 43.28
N SER A 343 22.56 -6.89 42.69
CA SER A 343 23.38 -7.24 41.53
C SER A 343 22.76 -6.91 40.17
N TRP A 344 21.51 -6.43 40.12
CA TRP A 344 20.88 -6.07 38.84
C TRP A 344 21.54 -4.82 38.22
N SER A 345 21.36 -4.63 36.91
CA SER A 345 22.16 -3.69 36.11
C SER A 345 21.73 -2.23 36.19
N GLU A 346 20.64 -1.91 36.89
CA GLU A 346 19.96 -0.59 36.90
C GLU A 346 19.59 -0.07 35.50
N ARG A 347 19.48 -0.98 34.52
CA ARG A 347 19.25 -0.67 33.10
C ARG A 347 18.19 -1.59 32.52
N ASN A 348 17.78 -1.28 31.30
CA ASN A 348 16.94 -2.14 30.47
C ASN A 348 17.86 -2.94 29.53
N PRO A 349 17.80 -4.29 29.47
CA PRO A 349 16.84 -5.20 30.12
C PRO A 349 16.92 -5.29 31.65
N ILE A 350 15.75 -5.41 32.28
CA ILE A 350 15.56 -5.57 33.73
C ILE A 350 15.71 -7.06 34.06
N ASP A 351 16.94 -7.47 34.37
CA ASP A 351 17.26 -8.85 34.77
C ASP A 351 17.03 -9.06 36.27
N MET A 352 16.03 -9.88 36.58
CA MET A 352 15.62 -10.25 37.92
C MET A 352 16.41 -11.43 38.48
N VAL A 353 17.34 -12.00 37.71
CA VAL A 353 18.15 -13.20 38.03
C VAL A 353 17.32 -14.49 38.04
N GLY A 354 17.98 -15.65 37.84
CA GLY A 354 17.33 -16.95 37.64
C GLY A 354 16.52 -17.50 38.82
N ASP A 355 16.72 -16.96 40.02
CA ASP A 355 15.97 -17.31 41.25
C ASP A 355 14.69 -16.48 41.43
N ALA A 356 14.34 -15.61 40.48
CA ALA A 356 13.18 -14.73 40.56
C ALA A 356 11.87 -15.51 40.77
N SER A 357 11.24 -15.29 41.94
CA SER A 357 9.91 -15.83 42.26
C SER A 357 8.80 -15.14 41.47
N HIS A 358 7.61 -15.76 41.40
CA HIS A 358 6.44 -15.13 40.78
C HIS A 358 6.09 -13.76 41.40
N GLN A 359 6.33 -13.56 42.70
CA GLN A 359 6.14 -12.26 43.35
C GLN A 359 7.10 -11.20 42.81
N ARG A 360 8.39 -11.55 42.60
CA ARG A 360 9.38 -10.62 42.01
C ARG A 360 8.98 -10.18 40.60
N TYR A 361 8.40 -11.07 39.79
CA TYR A 361 7.82 -10.71 38.48
C TYR A 361 6.68 -9.70 38.63
N VAL A 362 5.74 -9.95 39.54
CA VAL A 362 4.58 -9.07 39.76
C VAL A 362 5.01 -7.69 40.25
N ASP A 363 5.92 -7.62 41.22
CA ASP A 363 6.40 -6.36 41.79
C ASP A 363 7.17 -5.52 40.77
N THR A 364 8.01 -6.18 39.96
CA THR A 364 8.75 -5.54 38.86
C THR A 364 7.79 -5.02 37.79
N LEU A 365 6.81 -5.83 37.38
CA LEU A 365 5.81 -5.44 36.38
C LEU A 365 4.97 -4.25 36.85
N ASN A 366 4.49 -4.26 38.09
CA ASN A 366 3.72 -3.14 38.66
C ASN A 366 4.55 -1.85 38.67
N THR A 367 5.82 -1.93 39.09
CA THR A 367 6.73 -0.78 39.08
C THR A 367 6.87 -0.15 37.69
N ILE A 368 7.00 -0.99 36.64
CA ILE A 368 7.04 -0.48 35.25
C ILE A 368 5.69 0.08 34.81
N MET A 369 4.57 -0.58 35.14
CA MET A 369 3.24 -0.10 34.77
C MET A 369 2.86 1.23 35.43
N ASP A 370 3.43 1.53 36.62
CA ASP A 370 3.26 2.80 37.32
C ASP A 370 4.12 3.94 36.77
N SER A 371 5.16 3.62 36.00
CA SER A 371 6.03 4.59 35.32
C SER A 371 5.50 5.03 33.95
N ASP A 372 6.15 6.05 33.35
CA ASP A 372 5.93 6.50 31.96
C ASP A 372 7.15 6.20 31.04
N CYS A 373 8.07 5.34 31.50
CA CYS A 373 9.34 5.09 30.81
C CYS A 373 9.22 4.23 29.54
N ALA A 374 8.14 3.45 29.42
CA ALA A 374 7.94 2.47 28.34
C ALA A 374 6.58 2.62 27.64
N ASP A 375 6.49 2.15 26.40
CA ASP A 375 5.25 2.10 25.62
C ASP A 375 4.74 0.65 25.45
N ALA A 376 5.65 -0.32 25.54
CA ALA A 376 5.38 -1.75 25.56
C ALA A 376 6.28 -2.47 26.57
N ILE A 377 5.81 -3.61 27.07
CA ILE A 377 6.52 -4.44 28.05
C ILE A 377 6.62 -5.86 27.49
N LEU A 378 7.84 -6.37 27.36
CA LEU A 378 8.13 -7.76 27.07
C LEU A 378 8.54 -8.47 28.36
N ILE A 379 7.73 -9.43 28.80
CA ILE A 379 8.01 -10.26 29.97
C ILE A 379 8.57 -11.60 29.50
N MET A 380 9.76 -11.95 29.94
CA MET A 380 10.48 -13.15 29.52
C MET A 380 10.69 -14.09 30.68
N HIS A 381 10.47 -15.38 30.44
CA HIS A 381 10.65 -16.44 31.42
C HIS A 381 11.44 -17.60 30.81
N SER A 382 12.59 -17.90 31.42
CA SER A 382 13.34 -19.13 31.22
C SER A 382 12.96 -20.15 32.29
N PRO A 383 12.89 -21.46 31.97
CA PRO A 383 12.56 -22.50 32.93
C PRO A 383 13.40 -22.41 34.20
N SER A 384 12.74 -22.42 35.36
CA SER A 384 13.38 -22.27 36.67
C SER A 384 12.85 -23.34 37.63
N ALA A 385 13.73 -23.79 38.54
CA ALA A 385 13.36 -24.72 39.62
C ALA A 385 12.55 -24.02 40.74
N ILE A 386 12.66 -22.70 40.85
CA ILE A 386 12.10 -21.90 41.96
C ILE A 386 10.82 -21.17 41.53
N ALA A 387 10.68 -20.86 40.23
CA ALA A 387 9.49 -20.24 39.66
C ALA A 387 8.84 -21.15 38.61
N HIS A 388 7.78 -21.84 39.04
CA HIS A 388 6.98 -22.66 38.14
C HIS A 388 6.34 -21.79 37.06
N SER A 389 6.53 -22.17 35.80
CA SER A 389 6.13 -21.37 34.64
C SER A 389 4.62 -21.07 34.61
N GLU A 390 3.77 -22.05 34.92
CA GLU A 390 2.30 -21.90 34.95
C GLU A 390 1.83 -20.97 36.07
N GLN A 391 2.32 -21.19 37.30
CA GLN A 391 1.98 -20.34 38.43
C GLN A 391 2.41 -18.89 38.19
N THR A 392 3.60 -18.70 37.63
CA THR A 392 4.14 -17.37 37.33
C THR A 392 3.29 -16.67 36.27
N ALA A 393 2.89 -17.37 35.22
CA ALA A 393 1.97 -16.85 34.22
C ALA A 393 0.62 -16.44 34.84
N ALA A 394 0.02 -17.29 35.68
CA ALA A 394 -1.25 -17.01 36.34
C ALA A 394 -1.19 -15.76 37.23
N GLU A 395 -0.12 -15.58 38.03
CA GLU A 395 0.05 -14.40 38.88
C GLU A 395 0.30 -13.12 38.08
N ILE A 396 1.08 -13.19 37.00
CA ILE A 396 1.26 -12.05 36.07
C ILE A 396 -0.07 -11.63 35.46
N ILE A 397 -0.91 -12.59 35.03
CA ILE A 397 -2.22 -12.28 34.46
C ILE A 397 -3.14 -11.63 35.49
N LYS A 398 -3.13 -12.09 36.74
CA LYS A 398 -3.87 -11.45 37.83
C LYS A 398 -3.39 -10.00 38.04
N ALA A 399 -2.08 -9.76 38.05
CA ALA A 399 -1.51 -8.43 38.19
C ALA A 399 -1.93 -7.50 37.03
N ILE A 400 -1.82 -7.95 35.77
CA ILE A 400 -2.23 -7.19 34.58
C ILE A 400 -3.72 -6.79 34.66
N LYS A 401 -4.60 -7.71 35.09
CA LYS A 401 -6.03 -7.44 35.21
C LYS A 401 -6.37 -6.48 36.34
N ALA A 402 -5.67 -6.58 37.47
CA ALA A 402 -5.91 -5.73 38.64
C ALA A 402 -5.37 -4.31 38.44
N HIS A 403 -4.34 -4.13 37.62
CA HIS A 403 -3.64 -2.86 37.50
C HIS A 403 -4.42 -1.83 36.67
N PRO A 404 -4.70 -0.62 37.18
CA PRO A 404 -5.53 0.38 36.49
C PRO A 404 -4.88 0.91 35.21
N ARG A 405 -3.54 0.89 35.14
CA ARG A 405 -2.75 1.38 34.00
C ARG A 405 -2.41 0.32 32.96
N SER A 406 -2.76 -0.96 33.14
CA SER A 406 -2.32 -2.04 32.23
C SER A 406 -2.69 -1.80 30.77
N ARG A 407 -3.88 -1.25 30.52
CA ARG A 407 -4.37 -0.87 29.17
C ARG A 407 -3.55 0.22 28.48
N ARG A 408 -2.59 0.86 29.17
CA ARG A 408 -1.69 1.84 28.54
C ARG A 408 -0.54 1.19 27.78
N PHE A 409 -0.23 -0.07 28.06
CA PHE A 409 0.92 -0.78 27.53
C PHE A 409 0.47 -1.90 26.59
N ASN A 410 1.26 -2.15 25.55
CA ASN A 410 1.21 -3.43 24.88
C ASN A 410 2.10 -4.41 25.66
N ILE A 411 1.49 -5.46 26.22
CA ILE A 411 2.19 -6.46 27.02
C ILE A 411 2.35 -7.72 26.18
N LEU A 412 3.59 -8.11 25.94
CA LEU A 412 3.97 -9.33 25.23
C LEU A 412 4.73 -10.26 26.18
N THR A 413 4.68 -11.56 25.91
CA THR A 413 5.34 -12.55 26.75
C THR A 413 6.22 -13.49 25.94
N ASN A 414 7.36 -13.90 26.49
CA ASN A 414 8.17 -14.99 25.96
C ASN A 414 8.42 -16.03 27.05
N TRP A 415 7.79 -17.19 26.93
CA TRP A 415 8.01 -18.33 27.82
C TRP A 415 8.82 -19.37 27.08
N SER A 416 10.11 -19.46 27.41
CA SER A 416 11.08 -20.29 26.70
C SER A 416 11.00 -21.77 27.13
N GLY A 417 11.23 -22.68 26.18
CA GLY A 417 11.14 -24.13 26.39
C GLY A 417 9.79 -24.74 25.96
N GLU A 418 9.63 -26.04 26.19
CA GLU A 418 8.44 -26.78 25.74
C GLU A 418 7.65 -27.40 26.89
N LEU A 419 8.24 -28.36 27.62
CA LEU A 419 7.52 -29.18 28.60
C LEU A 419 6.81 -28.36 29.68
N THR A 420 7.51 -27.43 30.33
CA THR A 420 6.97 -26.62 31.44
C THR A 420 6.36 -25.30 30.96
N ALA A 421 6.77 -24.82 29.79
CA ALA A 421 6.38 -23.51 29.29
C ALA A 421 5.11 -23.55 28.43
N ARG A 422 4.80 -24.67 27.79
CA ARG A 422 3.61 -24.80 26.92
C ARG A 422 2.31 -24.53 27.65
N PRO A 423 2.02 -25.12 28.83
CA PRO A 423 0.77 -24.84 29.52
C PRO A 423 0.67 -23.37 29.94
N ALA A 424 1.78 -22.74 30.35
CA ALA A 424 1.82 -21.31 30.66
C ALA A 424 1.46 -20.44 29.44
N ARG A 425 1.95 -20.79 28.24
CA ARG A 425 1.58 -20.11 26.97
C ARG A 425 0.11 -20.28 26.62
N GLU A 426 -0.45 -21.47 26.85
CA GLU A 426 -1.89 -21.72 26.64
C GLU A 426 -2.75 -20.83 27.55
N ILE A 427 -2.34 -20.65 28.81
CA ILE A 427 -3.01 -19.72 29.74
C ILE A 427 -2.95 -18.28 29.21
N PHE A 428 -1.78 -17.77 28.78
CA PHE A 428 -1.70 -16.42 28.20
C PHE A 428 -2.61 -16.25 26.98
N THR A 429 -2.63 -17.24 26.09
CA THR A 429 -3.47 -17.25 24.89
C THR A 429 -4.96 -17.18 25.24
N GLN A 430 -5.41 -17.96 26.23
CA GLN A 430 -6.80 -17.94 26.70
C GLN A 430 -7.23 -16.58 27.27
N PHE A 431 -6.27 -15.79 27.80
CA PHE A 431 -6.52 -14.44 28.31
C PHE A 431 -6.23 -13.33 27.29
N GLY A 432 -5.91 -13.67 26.04
CA GLY A 432 -5.64 -12.71 24.96
C GLY A 432 -4.34 -11.93 25.14
N ILE A 433 -3.34 -12.51 25.80
CA ILE A 433 -1.98 -11.94 25.91
C ILE A 433 -1.06 -12.68 24.93
N PRO A 434 -0.46 -11.99 23.93
CA PRO A 434 0.43 -12.62 22.97
C PRO A 434 1.65 -13.26 23.64
N THR A 435 1.99 -14.48 23.21
CA THR A 435 3.03 -15.28 23.87
C THR A 435 3.89 -16.08 22.90
N TYR A 436 5.20 -16.05 23.12
CA TYR A 436 6.18 -16.56 22.16
C TYR A 436 7.12 -17.58 22.77
N ARG A 437 7.61 -18.49 21.91
CA ARG A 437 8.57 -19.52 22.29
C ARG A 437 10.00 -18.99 22.41
N THR A 438 10.38 -18.00 21.60
CA THR A 438 11.73 -17.44 21.58
C THR A 438 11.73 -15.93 21.79
N ALA A 439 12.84 -15.41 22.31
CA ALA A 439 13.04 -14.00 22.59
C ALA A 439 12.93 -13.15 21.31
N GLU A 440 13.57 -13.62 20.24
CA GLU A 440 13.58 -13.00 18.92
C GLU A 440 12.16 -12.95 18.35
N SER A 441 11.39 -14.05 18.44
CA SER A 441 10.00 -14.07 17.96
C SER A 441 9.13 -13.03 18.67
N ALA A 442 9.33 -12.84 19.97
CA ALA A 442 8.59 -11.83 20.73
C ALA A 442 8.96 -10.40 20.34
N VAL A 443 10.24 -10.16 20.06
CA VAL A 443 10.73 -8.86 19.58
C VAL A 443 10.28 -8.60 18.15
N VAL A 444 10.31 -9.60 17.28
CA VAL A 444 9.77 -9.53 15.90
C VAL A 444 8.30 -9.14 15.93
N ALA A 445 7.50 -9.80 16.79
CA ALA A 445 6.10 -9.48 17.00
C ALA A 445 5.87 -8.03 17.51
N PHE A 446 6.69 -7.55 18.45
CA PHE A 446 6.65 -6.14 18.85
C PHE A 446 7.01 -5.21 17.68
N MET A 447 8.03 -5.56 16.90
CA MET A 447 8.46 -4.76 15.76
C MET A 447 7.41 -4.71 14.65
N HIS A 448 6.60 -5.75 14.46
CA HIS A 448 5.43 -5.71 13.58
C HIS A 448 4.41 -4.64 14.00
N LEU A 449 4.17 -4.44 15.31
CA LEU A 449 3.32 -3.35 15.79
C LEU A 449 3.94 -1.98 15.46
N VAL A 450 5.25 -1.84 15.66
CA VAL A 450 6.00 -0.61 15.38
C VAL A 450 5.98 -0.29 13.88
N GLU A 451 6.26 -1.27 13.04
CA GLU A 451 6.22 -1.15 11.57
C GLU A 451 4.81 -0.82 11.08
N TYR A 452 3.78 -1.49 11.61
CA TYR A 452 2.39 -1.16 11.29
C TYR A 452 2.07 0.29 11.65
N ARG A 453 2.45 0.77 12.84
CA ARG A 453 2.27 2.19 13.23
C ARG A 453 3.02 3.14 12.30
N ARG A 454 4.25 2.82 11.90
CA ARG A 454 5.03 3.64 10.96
C ARG A 454 4.38 3.68 9.57
N ASN A 455 3.86 2.55 9.09
CA ASN A 455 3.15 2.48 7.80
C ASN A 455 1.82 3.22 7.86
N GLN A 456 1.10 3.15 8.98
CA GLN A 456 -0.12 3.95 9.20
C GLN A 456 0.17 5.45 9.20
N LYS A 457 1.30 5.88 9.77
CA LYS A 457 1.77 7.26 9.60
C LYS A 457 2.06 7.58 8.14
N GLN A 458 2.75 6.72 7.39
CA GLN A 458 3.01 6.93 5.95
C GLN A 458 1.74 6.92 5.08
N LEU A 459 0.73 6.14 5.45
CA LEU A 459 -0.59 6.20 4.84
C LEU A 459 -1.22 7.58 5.05
N MET A 460 -0.98 8.15 6.24
CA MET A 460 -1.34 9.52 6.59
C MET A 460 -0.40 10.59 6.00
N GLU A 461 0.79 10.21 5.52
CA GLU A 461 1.71 11.16 4.88
C GLU A 461 1.26 11.47 3.47
N THR A 462 1.22 12.77 3.20
CA THR A 462 0.44 13.27 2.09
C THR A 462 1.20 14.19 1.21
N PRO A 463 1.10 14.03 -0.13
CA PRO A 463 2.01 14.70 -1.03
C PRO A 463 1.99 16.24 -0.88
N THR A 464 2.95 16.81 -0.16
CA THR A 464 3.33 18.21 -0.29
C THR A 464 3.78 18.43 -1.72
N THR A 465 3.10 19.32 -2.44
CA THR A 465 3.75 19.99 -3.56
C THR A 465 4.96 20.72 -2.99
N ALA A 466 6.17 20.33 -3.40
CA ALA A 466 7.27 21.28 -3.47
C ALA A 466 6.79 22.52 -4.24
N GLU A 467 7.45 23.67 -4.11
CA GLU A 467 7.10 24.85 -4.91
C GLU A 467 6.81 24.42 -6.35
N PRO A 468 5.56 24.59 -6.82
CA PRO A 468 5.16 24.05 -8.11
C PRO A 468 6.07 24.65 -9.17
N VAL A 469 6.68 23.78 -9.99
CA VAL A 469 7.47 24.20 -11.16
C VAL A 469 6.66 25.26 -11.89
N HIS A 470 7.28 26.40 -12.21
CA HIS A 470 6.55 27.48 -12.84
C HIS A 470 5.90 26.97 -14.13
N ILE A 471 4.61 27.28 -14.34
CA ILE A 471 3.82 26.79 -15.48
C ILE A 471 4.57 27.02 -16.81
N ALA A 472 5.26 28.15 -16.95
CA ALA A 472 6.05 28.48 -18.13
C ALA A 472 7.23 27.52 -18.38
N GLU A 473 7.90 27.07 -17.32
CA GLU A 473 9.00 26.11 -17.39
C GLU A 473 8.48 24.72 -17.74
N LEU A 474 7.35 24.31 -17.16
CA LEU A 474 6.71 23.05 -17.49
C LEU A 474 6.27 22.99 -18.96
N GLU A 475 5.66 24.05 -19.48
CA GLU A 475 5.28 24.10 -20.90
C GLU A 475 6.51 24.10 -21.81
N SER A 476 7.61 24.74 -21.39
CA SER A 476 8.90 24.68 -22.11
C SER A 476 9.46 23.26 -22.12
N ALA A 477 9.39 22.54 -20.99
CA ALA A 477 9.83 21.15 -20.89
C ALA A 477 8.99 20.21 -21.78
N LYS A 478 7.66 20.37 -21.81
CA LYS A 478 6.76 19.60 -22.70
C LYS A 478 7.04 19.87 -24.17
N LYS A 479 7.28 21.15 -24.52
CA LYS A 479 7.66 21.52 -25.88
C LYS A 479 8.99 20.86 -26.28
N TRP A 480 9.99 20.92 -25.40
CA TRP A 480 11.28 20.26 -25.62
C TRP A 480 11.11 18.75 -25.85
N ILE A 481 10.29 18.07 -25.03
CA ILE A 481 9.99 16.63 -25.22
C ILE A 481 9.40 16.37 -26.61
N THR A 482 8.44 17.21 -27.03
CA THR A 482 7.78 17.08 -28.33
C THR A 482 8.78 17.25 -29.48
N GLU A 483 9.71 18.20 -29.35
CA GLU A 483 10.80 18.44 -30.31
C GLU A 483 11.83 17.29 -30.36
N GLN A 484 12.06 16.58 -29.25
CA GLN A 484 12.95 15.42 -29.26
C GLN A 484 12.29 14.16 -29.83
N LEU A 485 11.01 13.94 -29.54
CA LEU A 485 10.27 12.78 -30.05
C LEU A 485 9.98 12.91 -31.56
N LEU A 486 9.55 14.08 -32.04
CA LEU A 486 9.10 14.27 -33.45
C LEU A 486 8.18 13.11 -33.89
N ASP A 487 8.54 12.41 -34.96
CA ASP A 487 7.83 11.23 -35.50
C ASP A 487 8.34 9.89 -34.90
N LYS A 488 9.27 9.92 -33.95
CA LYS A 488 9.83 8.72 -33.31
C LYS A 488 8.99 8.30 -32.11
N ASN A 489 8.82 6.98 -31.96
CA ASN A 489 8.15 6.42 -30.79
C ASN A 489 9.04 6.36 -29.54
N THR A 490 10.36 6.26 -29.70
CA THR A 490 11.31 6.19 -28.59
C THR A 490 12.60 6.93 -28.95
N VAL A 491 13.14 7.70 -28.01
CA VAL A 491 14.42 8.42 -28.16
C VAL A 491 15.22 8.31 -26.87
N SER A 492 16.50 7.94 -26.98
CA SER A 492 17.46 7.93 -25.87
C SER A 492 18.42 9.10 -26.02
N LEU A 493 18.65 9.83 -24.93
CA LEU A 493 19.39 11.08 -24.90
C LEU A 493 20.41 11.06 -23.76
N ASP A 494 21.61 11.57 -24.05
CA ASP A 494 22.70 11.69 -23.09
C ASP A 494 22.67 13.00 -22.28
N THR A 495 23.55 13.08 -21.27
CA THR A 495 23.69 14.21 -20.34
C THR A 495 23.73 15.58 -21.02
N HIS A 496 24.46 15.71 -22.13
CA HIS A 496 24.59 17.00 -22.81
C HIS A 496 23.27 17.41 -23.46
N GLN A 497 22.59 16.46 -24.11
CA GLN A 497 21.32 16.70 -24.79
C GLN A 497 20.22 17.08 -23.80
N ILE A 498 20.17 16.43 -22.63
CA ILE A 498 19.10 16.60 -21.64
C ILE A 498 19.33 17.76 -20.67
N ARG A 499 20.50 18.42 -20.71
CA ARG A 499 20.84 19.51 -19.79
C ARG A 499 19.81 20.64 -19.80
N SER A 500 19.33 21.01 -20.98
CA SER A 500 18.30 22.06 -21.14
C SER A 500 16.97 21.65 -20.51
N PHE A 501 16.57 20.38 -20.69
CA PHE A 501 15.38 19.80 -20.08
C PHE A 501 15.47 19.75 -18.55
N LEU A 502 16.57 19.23 -17.99
CA LEU A 502 16.77 19.15 -16.53
C LEU A 502 16.78 20.52 -15.87
N LYS A 503 17.23 21.56 -16.58
CA LYS A 503 17.21 22.95 -16.09
C LYS A 503 15.78 23.48 -15.90
N HIS A 504 14.78 23.02 -16.65
CA HIS A 504 13.37 23.39 -16.44
C HIS A 504 12.78 22.86 -15.13
N PHE A 505 13.49 21.96 -14.45
CA PHE A 505 13.15 21.44 -13.13
C PHE A 505 14.17 21.88 -12.06
N ASP A 506 14.97 22.91 -12.36
CA ASP A 506 15.99 23.47 -11.46
C ASP A 506 17.03 22.45 -10.97
N PHE A 507 17.38 21.47 -11.80
CA PHE A 507 18.49 20.58 -11.50
C PHE A 507 19.83 21.21 -11.88
N ASN A 508 20.80 21.14 -10.97
CA ASN A 508 22.17 21.54 -11.23
C ASN A 508 22.92 20.42 -11.96
N VAL A 509 23.14 20.61 -13.27
CA VAL A 509 23.87 19.67 -14.13
C VAL A 509 25.25 20.22 -14.44
N LEU A 510 26.27 19.40 -14.22
CA LEU A 510 27.65 19.77 -14.53
C LEU A 510 27.78 20.08 -16.03
N PRO A 511 28.31 21.26 -16.41
CA PRO A 511 28.56 21.60 -17.80
C PRO A 511 29.38 20.52 -18.50
N THR A 512 28.89 20.09 -19.67
CA THR A 512 29.44 18.98 -20.45
C THR A 512 29.53 19.41 -21.89
N TRP A 513 30.68 19.16 -22.52
CA TRP A 513 30.95 19.49 -23.92
C TRP A 513 31.20 18.21 -24.70
N ILE A 514 30.69 18.16 -25.92
CA ILE A 514 30.93 17.07 -26.86
C ILE A 514 32.12 17.47 -27.74
N VAL A 515 33.06 16.56 -27.91
CA VAL A 515 34.22 16.71 -28.78
C VAL A 515 34.39 15.46 -29.63
N SER A 516 34.95 15.61 -30.82
CA SER A 516 35.07 14.54 -31.81
C SER A 516 36.40 13.78 -31.69
N ASP A 517 37.47 14.47 -31.27
CA ASP A 517 38.82 13.93 -31.22
C ASP A 517 39.65 14.50 -30.05
N ALA A 518 40.89 13.99 -29.91
CA ALA A 518 41.81 14.38 -28.86
C ALA A 518 42.27 15.85 -28.96
N SER A 519 42.36 16.43 -30.16
CA SER A 519 42.78 17.83 -30.35
C SER A 519 41.69 18.78 -29.88
N GLU A 520 40.44 18.51 -30.25
CA GLU A 520 39.27 19.26 -29.79
C GLU A 520 39.09 19.11 -28.27
N ALA A 521 39.32 17.91 -27.71
CA ALA A 521 39.30 17.67 -26.27
C ALA A 521 40.28 18.56 -25.51
N VAL A 522 41.51 18.74 -26.02
CA VAL A 522 42.53 19.62 -25.44
C VAL A 522 42.10 21.09 -25.52
N HIS A 523 41.56 21.51 -26.66
CA HIS A 523 41.10 22.88 -26.84
C HIS A 523 40.00 23.24 -25.83
N VAL A 524 38.96 22.41 -25.75
CA VAL A 524 37.85 22.58 -24.81
C VAL A 524 38.32 22.50 -23.35
N ALA A 525 39.23 21.57 -23.02
CA ALA A 525 39.81 21.50 -21.67
C ALA A 525 40.56 22.79 -21.28
N GLY A 526 41.20 23.45 -22.24
CA GLY A 526 41.84 24.76 -22.04
C GLY A 526 40.86 25.88 -21.69
N GLU A 527 39.65 25.85 -22.25
CA GLU A 527 38.58 26.82 -21.94
C GLU A 527 37.91 26.54 -20.58
N ILE A 528 37.70 25.27 -20.25
CA ILE A 528 37.09 24.85 -18.97
C ILE A 528 38.03 25.16 -17.80
N GLY A 529 39.32 24.93 -17.99
CA GLY A 529 40.33 24.94 -16.93
C GLY A 529 40.51 23.57 -16.28
N TYR A 530 41.75 23.29 -15.87
CA TYR A 530 42.14 22.01 -15.28
C TYR A 530 41.90 21.96 -13.75
N PRO A 531 41.63 20.77 -13.16
CA PRO A 531 41.58 19.47 -13.83
C PRO A 531 40.23 19.15 -14.48
N VAL A 532 40.27 18.35 -15.54
CA VAL A 532 39.09 17.90 -16.31
C VAL A 532 38.93 16.38 -16.30
N ALA A 533 37.77 15.91 -16.74
CA ALA A 533 37.47 14.52 -17.05
C ALA A 533 37.15 14.36 -18.53
N VAL A 534 37.58 13.25 -19.13
CA VAL A 534 37.25 12.84 -20.49
C VAL A 534 36.52 11.50 -20.44
N LYS A 535 35.35 11.42 -21.08
CA LYS A 535 34.51 10.22 -21.10
C LYS A 535 34.15 9.83 -22.53
N LEU A 536 34.00 8.54 -22.81
CA LEU A 536 33.51 8.03 -24.08
C LEU A 536 32.02 8.36 -24.28
N ARG A 537 31.67 8.72 -25.51
CA ARG A 537 30.29 8.86 -25.97
C ARG A 537 30.01 7.86 -27.09
N SER A 538 29.28 6.79 -26.78
CA SER A 538 28.85 5.80 -27.77
C SER A 538 27.52 5.16 -27.33
N PRO A 539 26.50 5.07 -28.20
CA PRO A 539 25.26 4.36 -27.90
C PRO A 539 25.42 2.84 -27.86
N ASP A 540 26.47 2.30 -28.48
CA ASP A 540 26.66 0.85 -28.65
C ASP A 540 27.41 0.20 -27.48
N ILE A 541 27.90 1.00 -26.52
CA ILE A 541 28.70 0.54 -25.39
C ILE A 541 27.90 0.77 -24.11
N PRO A 542 27.31 -0.28 -23.51
CA PRO A 542 26.38 -0.15 -22.39
C PRO A 542 27.01 0.47 -21.14
N HIS A 543 28.27 0.10 -20.84
CA HIS A 543 29.00 0.64 -19.70
C HIS A 543 30.34 1.21 -20.15
N LYS A 544 30.53 2.51 -19.92
CA LYS A 544 31.78 3.22 -20.22
C LYS A 544 33.00 2.55 -19.58
N SER A 545 32.82 1.86 -18.45
CA SER A 545 33.89 1.10 -17.76
C SER A 545 34.43 -0.07 -18.57
N ASP A 546 33.65 -0.68 -19.46
CA ASP A 546 34.01 -1.90 -20.20
C ASP A 546 35.21 -1.69 -21.13
N VAL A 547 35.43 -0.44 -21.55
CA VAL A 547 36.56 -0.01 -22.40
C VAL A 547 37.49 0.98 -21.69
N GLN A 548 37.36 1.10 -20.36
CA GLN A 548 38.00 2.17 -19.58
C GLN A 548 37.75 3.55 -20.22
N GLY A 549 36.52 3.78 -20.65
CA GLY A 549 36.04 4.98 -21.34
C GLY A 549 35.82 6.16 -20.42
N VAL A 550 36.41 6.19 -19.21
CA VAL A 550 36.32 7.32 -18.28
C VAL A 550 37.71 7.58 -17.71
N MET A 551 38.23 8.76 -17.97
CA MET A 551 39.50 9.25 -17.45
C MET A 551 39.26 10.53 -16.64
N LEU A 552 39.67 10.52 -15.38
CA LEU A 552 39.37 11.57 -14.41
C LEU A 552 40.64 12.31 -13.98
N ASN A 553 40.49 13.52 -13.45
CA ASN A 553 41.56 14.31 -12.83
C ASN A 553 42.75 14.60 -13.75
N LEU A 554 42.48 14.90 -15.03
CA LEU A 554 43.49 15.24 -16.03
C LEU A 554 43.90 16.70 -15.84
N ARG A 555 45.19 16.94 -15.60
CA ARG A 555 45.71 18.20 -15.03
C ARG A 555 46.32 19.15 -16.05
N ASN A 556 46.51 18.69 -17.28
CA ASN A 556 47.14 19.45 -18.35
C ASN A 556 46.73 18.88 -19.72
N SER A 557 47.08 19.63 -20.77
CA SER A 557 46.75 19.30 -22.16
C SER A 557 47.32 17.95 -22.60
N THR A 558 48.52 17.59 -22.16
CA THR A 558 49.17 16.33 -22.52
C THR A 558 48.42 15.13 -21.96
N GLU A 559 48.01 15.20 -20.69
CA GLU A 559 47.19 14.17 -20.05
C GLU A 559 45.84 14.01 -20.77
N VAL A 560 45.20 15.12 -21.17
CA VAL A 560 43.94 15.10 -21.92
C VAL A 560 44.10 14.43 -23.29
N ALA A 561 45.11 14.84 -24.08
CA ALA A 561 45.35 14.26 -25.40
C ALA A 561 45.58 12.74 -25.32
N ASN A 562 46.44 12.30 -24.40
CA ASN A 562 46.76 10.90 -24.21
C ASN A 562 45.54 10.09 -23.75
N ALA A 563 44.77 10.62 -22.80
CA ALA A 563 43.57 9.96 -22.29
C ALA A 563 42.49 9.83 -23.38
N ALA A 564 42.24 10.90 -24.14
CA ALA A 564 41.27 10.92 -25.23
C ALA A 564 41.62 9.90 -26.31
N GLN A 565 42.86 9.91 -26.80
CA GLN A 565 43.30 8.96 -27.82
C GLN A 565 43.24 7.52 -27.31
N ALA A 566 43.70 7.27 -26.08
CA ALA A 566 43.69 5.92 -25.52
C ALA A 566 42.26 5.37 -25.32
N ILE A 567 41.27 6.22 -25.02
CA ILE A 567 39.86 5.82 -24.96
C ILE A 567 39.37 5.37 -26.35
N LEU A 568 39.64 6.17 -27.39
CA LEU A 568 39.22 5.87 -28.76
C LEU A 568 39.88 4.58 -29.27
N ASP A 569 41.20 4.45 -29.11
CA ASP A 569 41.96 3.27 -29.54
C ASP A 569 41.45 1.98 -28.87
N ARG A 570 41.25 1.99 -27.54
CA ARG A 570 40.70 0.84 -26.82
C ARG A 570 39.30 0.49 -27.29
N THR A 571 38.50 1.50 -27.59
CA THR A 571 37.12 1.31 -28.05
C THR A 571 37.11 0.63 -29.42
N GLU A 572 37.91 1.11 -30.38
CA GLU A 572 38.04 0.50 -31.70
C GLU A 572 38.58 -0.94 -31.62
N LEU A 573 39.48 -1.23 -30.68
CA LEU A 573 40.02 -2.58 -30.47
C LEU A 573 38.99 -3.55 -29.86
N SER A 574 38.29 -3.13 -28.80
CA SER A 574 37.35 -3.98 -28.06
C SER A 574 35.98 -4.10 -28.74
N TYR A 575 35.54 -3.04 -29.42
CA TYR A 575 34.26 -2.96 -30.12
C TYR A 575 34.45 -2.35 -31.53
N PRO A 576 35.05 -3.08 -32.49
CA PRO A 576 35.37 -2.54 -33.81
C PRO A 576 34.16 -2.08 -34.64
N SER A 577 32.97 -2.56 -34.27
CA SER A 577 31.70 -2.22 -34.95
C SER A 577 30.86 -1.19 -34.18
N ALA A 578 31.36 -0.66 -33.05
CA ALA A 578 30.62 0.34 -32.29
C ALA A 578 30.66 1.71 -32.96
N HIS A 579 29.52 2.38 -33.00
CA HIS A 579 29.40 3.77 -33.43
C HIS A 579 29.94 4.69 -32.32
N ILE A 580 31.10 5.28 -32.56
CA ILE A 580 31.69 6.26 -31.64
C ILE A 580 31.17 7.64 -32.02
N HIS A 581 30.41 8.26 -31.12
CA HIS A 581 29.84 9.59 -31.28
C HIS A 581 30.77 10.71 -30.77
N GLY A 582 32.00 10.35 -30.36
CA GLY A 582 33.02 11.25 -29.83
C GLY A 582 33.32 11.01 -28.35
N LEU A 583 33.75 12.07 -27.68
CA LEU A 583 34.09 12.13 -26.27
C LEU A 583 33.30 13.26 -25.58
N LEU A 584 33.16 13.15 -24.26
CA LEU A 584 32.63 14.19 -23.39
C LEU A 584 33.78 14.77 -22.57
N VAL A 585 33.89 16.10 -22.53
CA VAL A 585 34.82 16.81 -21.64
C VAL A 585 34.03 17.55 -20.56
N GLN A 586 34.45 17.43 -19.31
CA GLN A 586 33.81 18.06 -18.14
C GLN A 586 34.88 18.60 -17.18
N GLY A 587 34.60 19.71 -16.50
CA GLY A 587 35.42 20.13 -15.36
C GLY A 587 35.31 19.14 -14.19
N MET A 588 36.35 18.96 -13.39
CA MET A 588 36.25 18.09 -12.21
C MET A 588 35.40 18.74 -11.12
N ALA A 589 34.26 18.11 -10.79
CA ALA A 589 33.48 18.47 -9.61
C ALA A 589 34.30 18.23 -8.33
N LYS A 590 34.08 19.04 -7.29
CA LYS A 590 34.73 18.89 -5.98
C LYS A 590 34.21 17.61 -5.30
N ARG A 591 34.91 16.49 -5.49
CA ARG A 591 34.55 15.19 -4.88
C ARG A 591 35.03 15.03 -3.45
N ALA A 592 35.94 15.88 -2.99
CA ALA A 592 36.50 15.77 -1.64
C ALA A 592 35.39 15.97 -0.61
N GLY A 593 34.98 14.87 0.01
CA GLY A 593 33.95 14.85 1.03
C GLY A 593 32.51 14.79 0.51
N GLY A 594 32.27 14.41 -0.75
CA GLY A 594 30.93 14.20 -1.30
C GLY A 594 30.56 12.72 -1.46
N GLU A 595 29.26 12.42 -1.39
CA GLU A 595 28.71 11.10 -1.67
C GLU A 595 28.25 10.99 -3.13
N GLU A 596 28.57 9.88 -3.77
CA GLU A 596 28.05 9.55 -5.10
C GLU A 596 26.78 8.71 -4.94
N LEU A 597 25.64 9.31 -5.25
CA LEU A 597 24.32 8.66 -5.23
C LEU A 597 23.87 8.31 -6.65
N ARG A 598 22.96 7.36 -6.76
CA ARG A 598 22.26 7.04 -8.01
C ARG A 598 20.76 7.15 -7.79
N ILE A 599 20.10 7.91 -8.67
CA ILE A 599 18.64 8.02 -8.70
C ILE A 599 18.17 7.53 -10.07
N LYS A 600 17.37 6.47 -10.09
CA LYS A 600 16.82 5.91 -11.33
C LYS A 600 15.30 5.93 -11.31
N VAL A 601 14.70 6.47 -12.36
CA VAL A 601 13.30 6.31 -12.69
C VAL A 601 13.18 5.16 -13.68
N LYS A 602 12.34 4.18 -13.35
CA LYS A 602 12.06 3.02 -14.20
C LYS A 602 10.56 2.86 -14.37
N TYR A 603 10.13 2.37 -15.52
CA TYR A 603 8.76 1.91 -15.72
C TYR A 603 8.61 0.43 -15.35
N ASP A 604 7.79 0.14 -14.34
CA ASP A 604 7.33 -1.20 -13.99
C ASP A 604 5.99 -1.49 -14.67
N GLU A 605 5.82 -2.71 -15.19
CA GLU A 605 4.60 -3.08 -15.91
C GLU A 605 3.34 -3.09 -15.03
N THR A 606 3.48 -3.38 -13.73
CA THR A 606 2.37 -3.46 -12.78
C THR A 606 2.11 -2.09 -12.15
N PHE A 607 3.15 -1.46 -11.59
CA PHE A 607 3.04 -0.25 -10.76
C PHE A 607 3.32 1.05 -11.52
N GLY A 608 3.69 0.98 -12.80
CA GLY A 608 4.06 2.14 -13.60
C GLY A 608 5.41 2.73 -13.19
N PRO A 609 5.60 4.05 -13.25
CA PRO A 609 6.89 4.65 -12.93
C PRO A 609 7.26 4.47 -11.45
N VAL A 610 8.52 4.14 -11.18
CA VAL A 610 9.09 3.92 -9.85
C VAL A 610 10.40 4.69 -9.74
N ILE A 611 10.62 5.34 -8.60
CA ILE A 611 11.89 6.01 -8.26
C ILE A 611 12.73 5.06 -7.42
N LEU A 612 13.98 4.85 -7.81
CA LEU A 612 14.98 4.04 -7.13
C LEU A 612 16.10 4.94 -6.63
N LEU A 613 16.54 4.76 -5.38
CA LEU A 613 17.61 5.51 -4.73
C LEU A 613 18.61 4.54 -4.10
N GLY A 614 19.90 4.73 -4.39
CA GLY A 614 20.99 3.98 -3.78
C GLY A 614 22.34 4.68 -3.93
N GLN A 615 23.39 4.06 -3.41
CA GLN A 615 24.77 4.49 -3.66
C GLN A 615 25.12 4.27 -5.13
N GLY A 616 25.88 5.19 -5.72
CA GLY A 616 26.50 5.02 -7.03
C GLY A 616 27.57 3.93 -7.00
N GLY A 617 27.71 3.21 -8.11
CA GLY A 617 28.62 2.07 -8.26
C GLY A 617 28.57 1.48 -9.67
N SER A 618 29.65 0.81 -10.08
CA SER A 618 29.77 0.22 -11.42
C SER A 618 28.86 -0.99 -11.63
N GLU A 619 28.75 -1.85 -10.61
CA GLU A 619 27.78 -2.95 -10.59
C GLU A 619 26.61 -2.53 -9.68
N TRP A 620 25.46 -2.23 -10.29
CA TRP A 620 24.28 -1.79 -9.55
C TRP A 620 23.09 -2.68 -9.86
N ASN A 621 22.69 -3.49 -8.89
CA ASN A 621 21.52 -4.34 -8.97
C ASN A 621 20.33 -3.62 -8.32
N GLU A 622 19.36 -3.20 -9.13
CA GLU A 622 18.16 -2.49 -8.69
C GLU A 622 17.45 -3.17 -7.51
N GLY A 623 17.39 -4.50 -7.47
CA GLY A 623 16.69 -5.25 -6.42
C GLY A 623 17.46 -5.36 -5.10
N VAL A 624 18.77 -5.08 -5.10
CA VAL A 624 19.66 -5.26 -3.94
C VAL A 624 20.22 -3.92 -3.46
N ASP A 625 20.58 -3.03 -4.37
CA ASP A 625 21.36 -1.81 -4.08
C ASP A 625 20.50 -0.55 -4.02
N ALA A 626 19.18 -0.67 -4.25
CA ALA A 626 18.26 0.44 -4.22
C ALA A 626 17.15 0.27 -3.17
N ALA A 627 16.71 1.41 -2.65
CA ALA A 627 15.39 1.58 -2.06
C ALA A 627 14.46 2.17 -3.13
N SER A 628 13.17 1.81 -3.15
CA SER A 628 12.20 2.28 -4.15
C SER A 628 11.09 3.17 -3.58
N ALA A 629 10.47 4.02 -4.38
CA ALA A 629 9.24 4.70 -4.00
C ALA A 629 8.32 4.90 -5.21
N LEU A 630 7.02 4.95 -4.94
CA LEU A 630 6.00 5.20 -5.96
C LEU A 630 5.67 6.70 -5.99
N PRO A 631 5.78 7.37 -7.14
CA PRO A 631 5.28 8.74 -7.29
C PRO A 631 3.74 8.77 -7.16
N PRO A 632 3.15 9.90 -6.72
CA PRO A 632 3.82 11.15 -6.32
C PRO A 632 4.47 11.08 -4.93
N LEU A 633 5.63 11.74 -4.81
CA LEU A 633 6.36 11.94 -3.55
C LEU A 633 6.17 13.37 -3.01
N ASN A 634 6.31 13.49 -1.69
CA ASN A 634 6.57 14.75 -1.00
C ASN A 634 7.86 14.66 -0.19
N VAL A 635 8.17 15.75 0.51
CA VAL A 635 9.34 15.85 1.37
C VAL A 635 9.34 14.74 2.43
N ALA A 636 8.22 14.45 3.09
CA ALA A 636 8.16 13.40 4.11
C ALA A 636 8.46 12.00 3.55
N LEU A 637 7.86 11.64 2.41
CA LEU A 637 8.03 10.35 1.74
C LEU A 637 9.41 10.21 1.11
N ALA A 638 9.94 11.28 0.53
CA ALA A 638 11.30 11.34 0.03
C ALA A 638 12.29 11.16 1.18
N ARG A 639 12.08 11.84 2.31
CA ARG A 639 12.85 11.64 3.54
C ARG A 639 12.75 10.20 4.06
N TYR A 640 11.57 9.59 4.03
CA TYR A 640 11.40 8.17 4.38
C TYR A 640 12.18 7.25 3.43
N LEU A 641 12.17 7.54 2.12
CA LEU A 641 12.96 6.80 1.13
C LEU A 641 14.46 6.88 1.46
N ILE A 642 14.98 8.08 1.74
CA ILE A 642 16.38 8.31 2.10
C ILE A 642 16.76 7.60 3.39
N VAL A 643 15.97 7.78 4.46
CA VAL A 643 16.22 7.12 5.76
C VAL A 643 16.21 5.59 5.60
N ARG A 644 15.32 5.04 4.78
CA ARG A 644 15.30 3.60 4.51
C ARG A 644 16.51 3.16 3.70
N ALA A 645 16.93 3.93 2.71
CA ALA A 645 18.13 3.65 1.94
C ALA A 645 19.37 3.61 2.85
N ILE A 646 19.50 4.56 3.79
CA ILE A 646 20.59 4.58 4.77
C ILE A 646 20.51 3.37 5.73
N LYS A 647 19.34 3.14 6.34
CA LYS A 647 19.16 2.03 7.30
C LYS A 647 19.31 0.64 6.68
N GLY A 648 18.92 0.49 5.41
CA GLY A 648 19.08 -0.74 4.64
C GLY A 648 20.46 -0.87 3.98
N GLU A 649 21.42 -0.02 4.35
CA GLU A 649 22.79 0.04 3.82
C GLU A 649 22.87 0.19 2.29
N LYS A 650 21.81 0.72 1.68
CA LYS A 650 21.76 1.08 0.25
C LYS A 650 22.49 2.38 -0.03
N ILE A 651 22.54 3.25 0.96
CA ILE A 651 23.42 4.42 1.03
C ILE A 651 24.30 4.25 2.25
N ARG A 652 25.62 4.36 2.07
CA ARG A 652 26.59 4.23 3.16
C ARG A 652 27.20 5.59 3.44
N LEU A 653 26.69 6.25 4.47
CA LEU A 653 27.18 7.57 4.86
C LEU A 653 28.64 7.51 5.31
N GLN A 654 29.51 8.23 4.63
CA GLN A 654 30.89 8.46 5.04
C GLN A 654 30.92 9.49 6.19
N LYS A 655 31.98 9.44 6.99
CA LYS A 655 32.24 10.46 8.01
C LYS A 655 32.80 11.71 7.34
N LEU A 656 31.91 12.53 6.81
CA LEU A 656 32.22 13.77 6.10
C LEU A 656 32.28 14.96 7.07
N PRO A 657 33.10 15.99 6.78
CA PRO A 657 33.09 17.25 7.54
C PRO A 657 31.71 17.92 7.51
N GLU A 658 31.03 17.85 6.36
CA GLU A 658 29.66 18.30 6.16
C GLU A 658 28.78 17.10 5.79
N PRO A 659 27.77 16.73 6.60
CA PRO A 659 26.88 15.61 6.28
C PRO A 659 25.96 15.98 5.11
N ILE A 660 25.49 14.96 4.38
CA ILE A 660 24.48 15.17 3.32
C ILE A 660 23.25 15.86 3.90
N ASP A 661 22.77 16.89 3.21
CA ASP A 661 21.50 17.54 3.49
C ASP A 661 20.32 16.62 3.07
N ILE A 662 19.70 16.00 4.07
CA ILE A 662 18.56 15.11 3.85
C ILE A 662 17.34 15.87 3.33
N GLU A 663 17.16 17.14 3.71
CA GLU A 663 16.02 17.94 3.26
C GLU A 663 16.23 18.36 1.80
N GLY A 664 17.42 18.86 1.45
CA GLY A 664 17.76 19.18 0.05
C GLY A 664 17.69 17.97 -0.89
N LEU A 665 18.14 16.79 -0.45
CA LEU A 665 17.97 15.55 -1.24
C LEU A 665 16.48 15.17 -1.37
N SER A 666 15.67 15.44 -0.35
CA SER A 666 14.23 15.21 -0.40
C SER A 666 13.56 16.09 -1.45
N GLU A 667 13.95 17.36 -1.55
CA GLU A 667 13.45 18.28 -2.57
C GLU A 667 13.76 17.80 -4.01
N ILE A 668 14.98 17.29 -4.24
CA ILE A 668 15.37 16.71 -5.54
C ILE A 668 14.46 15.54 -5.91
N LEU A 669 14.22 14.62 -4.98
CA LEU A 669 13.35 13.46 -5.20
C LEU A 669 11.90 13.88 -5.48
N VAL A 670 11.40 14.92 -4.81
CA VAL A 670 10.07 15.48 -5.08
C VAL A 670 10.01 16.10 -6.48
N ARG A 671 11.03 16.87 -6.89
CA ARG A 671 11.11 17.45 -8.24
C ARG A 671 11.16 16.37 -9.32
N ILE A 672 11.94 15.31 -9.12
CA ILE A 672 11.95 14.14 -10.00
C ILE A 672 10.56 13.51 -10.05
N SER A 673 9.89 13.37 -8.91
CA SER A 673 8.53 12.84 -8.87
C SER A 673 7.53 13.72 -9.63
N GLN A 674 7.62 15.04 -9.52
CA GLN A 674 6.78 16.00 -10.23
C GLN A 674 7.02 15.92 -11.74
N MET A 675 8.29 15.91 -12.16
CA MET A 675 8.68 15.75 -13.57
C MET A 675 8.08 14.48 -14.17
N ILE A 676 8.13 13.35 -13.46
CA ILE A 676 7.53 12.11 -13.91
C ILE A 676 6.03 12.28 -14.08
N VAL A 677 5.33 12.87 -13.11
CA VAL A 677 3.86 13.05 -13.13
C VAL A 677 3.44 13.92 -14.31
N ASP A 678 4.10 15.06 -14.52
CA ASP A 678 3.70 16.06 -15.52
C ASP A 678 4.16 15.72 -16.94
N CYS A 679 5.23 14.94 -17.09
CA CYS A 679 5.81 14.53 -18.37
C CYS A 679 5.68 13.00 -18.56
N PRO A 680 4.51 12.48 -18.97
CA PRO A 680 4.29 11.03 -19.11
C PRO A 680 5.20 10.35 -20.14
N GLN A 681 5.82 11.12 -21.03
CA GLN A 681 6.78 10.65 -22.02
C GLN A 681 8.14 10.28 -21.40
N VAL A 682 8.45 10.78 -20.19
CA VAL A 682 9.66 10.37 -19.45
C VAL A 682 9.47 8.92 -19.03
N HIS A 683 10.07 8.00 -19.79
CA HIS A 683 9.92 6.56 -19.60
C HIS A 683 10.96 6.03 -18.61
N GLU A 684 12.21 6.45 -18.78
CA GLU A 684 13.32 6.13 -17.88
C GLU A 684 14.22 7.34 -17.71
N LEU A 685 14.77 7.53 -16.52
CA LEU A 685 15.80 8.51 -16.21
C LEU A 685 16.83 7.85 -15.30
N ASP A 686 18.10 7.91 -15.62
CA ASP A 686 19.16 7.35 -14.80
C ASP A 686 20.18 8.44 -14.46
N ILE A 687 20.09 9.02 -13.27
CA ILE A 687 21.04 10.01 -12.76
C ILE A 687 22.16 9.24 -12.06
N HIS A 688 23.32 9.15 -12.72
CA HIS A 688 24.46 8.38 -12.22
C HIS A 688 25.81 8.97 -12.61
N PRO A 689 26.55 9.60 -11.67
CA PRO A 689 26.19 9.87 -10.28
C PRO A 689 25.54 11.25 -10.08
N LEU A 690 24.68 11.33 -9.05
CA LEU A 690 24.37 12.56 -8.33
C LEU A 690 25.41 12.75 -7.23
N LEU A 691 26.24 13.78 -7.33
CA LEU A 691 27.20 14.14 -6.29
C LEU A 691 26.48 14.98 -5.22
N ALA A 692 26.45 14.49 -3.98
CA ALA A 692 25.90 15.18 -2.82
C ALA A 692 27.04 15.63 -1.90
N ASN A 693 27.22 16.94 -1.72
CA ASN A 693 28.25 17.52 -0.86
C ASN A 693 27.62 18.60 0.04
N GLY A 694 27.36 18.26 1.30
CA GLY A 694 26.58 19.14 2.18
C GLY A 694 25.17 19.39 1.59
N ASN A 695 24.88 20.65 1.30
CA ASN A 695 23.64 21.11 0.65
C ASN A 695 23.76 21.28 -0.88
N GLU A 696 24.94 21.05 -1.46
CA GLU A 696 25.15 21.13 -2.90
C GLU A 696 24.93 19.76 -3.56
N PHE A 697 24.04 19.73 -4.56
CA PHE A 697 23.76 18.54 -5.35
C PHE A 697 24.10 18.83 -6.81
N THR A 698 24.91 17.97 -7.43
CA THR A 698 25.34 18.15 -8.82
C THR A 698 25.18 16.84 -9.61
N ILE A 699 24.42 16.88 -10.69
CA ILE A 699 24.30 15.77 -11.64
C ILE A 699 25.56 15.74 -12.50
N LEU A 700 26.35 14.65 -12.41
CA LEU A 700 27.60 14.50 -13.18
C LEU A 700 27.37 13.77 -14.52
N ASP A 701 26.41 12.86 -14.55
CA ASP A 701 25.93 12.13 -15.73
C ASP A 701 24.45 11.78 -15.51
N ALA A 702 23.67 11.83 -16.58
CA ALA A 702 22.30 11.37 -16.60
C ALA A 702 21.89 10.91 -18.02
N ASP A 703 21.16 9.80 -18.09
CA ASP A 703 20.58 9.28 -19.32
C ASP A 703 19.04 9.35 -19.26
N LEU A 704 18.40 9.74 -20.35
CA LEU A 704 16.93 9.87 -20.45
C LEU A 704 16.41 9.07 -21.63
N THR A 705 15.42 8.22 -21.39
CA THR A 705 14.64 7.57 -22.44
C THR A 705 13.25 8.20 -22.48
N LEU A 706 12.92 8.82 -23.61
CA LEU A 706 11.59 9.32 -23.92
C LEU A 706 10.83 8.28 -24.74
N LYS A 707 9.54 8.10 -24.43
CA LYS A 707 8.62 7.25 -25.20
C LYS A 707 7.34 8.02 -25.49
N ALA A 708 6.86 7.97 -26.72
CA ALA A 708 5.57 8.53 -27.08
C ALA A 708 4.48 7.92 -26.20
N TYR A 709 3.61 8.78 -25.66
CA TYR A 709 2.53 8.38 -24.76
C TYR A 709 1.19 8.85 -25.30
N GLN A 710 0.22 7.95 -25.35
CA GLN A 710 -1.16 8.22 -25.76
C GLN A 710 -2.12 7.75 -24.67
N GLY A 711 -3.18 8.53 -24.43
CA GLY A 711 -4.16 8.26 -23.38
C GLY A 711 -3.99 9.17 -22.16
N ASP A 712 -4.68 8.83 -21.07
CA ASP A 712 -4.63 9.60 -19.83
C ASP A 712 -3.31 9.34 -19.09
N ALA A 713 -2.49 10.39 -19.00
CA ALA A 713 -1.20 10.41 -18.32
C ALA A 713 -1.26 9.91 -16.86
N GLN A 714 -2.41 10.05 -16.21
CA GLN A 714 -2.61 9.62 -14.82
C GLN A 714 -2.84 8.11 -14.71
N HIS A 715 -3.35 7.43 -15.74
CA HIS A 715 -3.67 5.98 -15.67
C HIS A 715 -2.45 5.09 -15.49
N ARG A 716 -1.27 5.51 -15.95
CA ARG A 716 -0.03 4.75 -15.72
C ARG A 716 0.48 4.84 -14.28
N LEU A 717 -0.03 5.75 -13.46
CA LEU A 717 0.42 5.91 -12.07
C LEU A 717 -0.36 4.96 -11.17
N ALA A 718 0.34 4.19 -10.33
CA ALA A 718 -0.31 3.35 -9.32
C ALA A 718 -1.07 4.15 -8.25
N ILE A 719 -0.78 5.45 -8.11
CA ILE A 719 -1.44 6.37 -7.18
C ILE A 719 -1.87 7.61 -7.95
N ARG A 720 -3.14 7.99 -7.85
CA ARG A 720 -3.63 9.21 -8.49
C ARG A 720 -2.99 10.45 -7.85
N PRO A 721 -2.38 11.35 -8.65
CA PRO A 721 -1.81 12.59 -8.15
C PRO A 721 -2.91 13.60 -7.79
N TYR A 722 -2.49 14.72 -7.20
CA TYR A 722 -3.37 15.85 -6.97
C TYR A 722 -3.97 16.34 -8.29
N PRO A 723 -5.31 16.41 -8.44
CA PRO A 723 -5.94 16.77 -9.71
C PRO A 723 -6.02 18.29 -9.85
N VAL A 724 -4.87 18.90 -10.17
CA VAL A 724 -4.70 20.35 -10.37
C VAL A 724 -5.63 20.92 -11.43
N GLU A 725 -6.05 20.10 -12.40
CA GLU A 725 -7.02 20.46 -13.44
C GLU A 725 -8.40 20.89 -12.89
N PHE A 726 -8.71 20.57 -11.64
CA PHE A 726 -9.97 21.00 -11.01
C PHE A 726 -9.88 22.33 -10.26
N GLU A 727 -8.70 22.94 -10.14
CA GLU A 727 -8.56 24.26 -9.56
C GLU A 727 -9.23 25.33 -10.41
N GLN A 728 -9.98 26.23 -9.78
CA GLN A 728 -10.64 27.34 -10.48
C GLN A 728 -10.84 28.53 -9.54
N ARG A 729 -10.59 29.74 -10.04
CA ARG A 729 -10.93 30.98 -9.35
C ARG A 729 -12.37 31.37 -9.67
N VAL A 730 -13.16 31.68 -8.65
CA VAL A 730 -14.58 32.05 -8.79
C VAL A 730 -14.87 33.32 -7.98
N GLN A 731 -15.68 34.21 -8.54
CA GLN A 731 -16.18 35.40 -7.84
C GLN A 731 -17.51 35.10 -7.15
N LEU A 732 -17.64 35.53 -5.91
CA LEU A 732 -18.88 35.47 -5.14
C LEU A 732 -19.82 36.65 -5.50
N LYS A 733 -21.07 36.57 -5.03
CA LYS A 733 -22.07 37.63 -5.23
C LYS A 733 -21.66 38.99 -4.66
N ASP A 734 -20.82 38.98 -3.62
CA ASP A 734 -20.28 40.19 -2.99
C ASP A 734 -18.95 40.64 -3.62
N THR A 735 -18.61 40.13 -4.82
CA THR A 735 -17.39 40.40 -5.60
C THR A 735 -16.08 39.88 -5.01
N SER A 736 -16.11 39.23 -3.84
CA SER A 736 -14.93 38.58 -3.28
C SER A 736 -14.50 37.38 -4.15
N SER A 737 -13.18 37.19 -4.31
CA SER A 737 -12.61 36.09 -5.10
C SER A 737 -12.23 34.93 -4.21
N ILE A 738 -12.66 33.73 -4.58
CA ILE A 738 -12.30 32.48 -3.91
C ILE A 738 -11.56 31.54 -4.86
N LEU A 739 -10.71 30.68 -4.30
CA LEU A 739 -10.13 29.54 -5.00
C LEU A 739 -10.94 28.30 -4.65
N LEU A 740 -11.54 27.66 -5.66
CA LEU A 740 -12.07 26.32 -5.52
C LEU A 740 -11.02 25.33 -5.99
N ARG A 741 -10.68 24.37 -5.15
CA ARG A 741 -9.72 23.33 -5.49
C ARG A 741 -10.03 22.04 -4.73
N PRO A 742 -9.56 20.88 -5.21
CA PRO A 742 -9.57 19.66 -4.39
C PRO A 742 -8.89 19.92 -3.03
N ILE A 743 -9.43 19.30 -1.98
CA ILE A 743 -8.88 19.38 -0.64
C ILE A 743 -7.46 18.83 -0.66
N LEU A 744 -6.57 19.54 0.00
CA LEU A 744 -5.22 19.07 0.22
C LEU A 744 -5.16 18.50 1.63
N PRO A 745 -4.41 17.42 1.85
CA PRO A 745 -4.12 16.94 3.18
C PRO A 745 -3.57 17.99 4.16
N GLU A 746 -2.72 18.90 3.66
CA GLU A 746 -2.15 20.05 4.40
C GLU A 746 -3.21 21.07 4.83
N ASP A 747 -4.43 20.94 4.29
CA ASP A 747 -5.55 21.70 4.78
C ASP A 747 -5.98 21.28 6.17
N GLU A 748 -5.43 20.23 6.79
CA GLU A 748 -5.84 19.77 8.12
C GLU A 748 -5.97 20.91 9.15
N PRO A 749 -4.97 21.80 9.35
CA PRO A 749 -5.11 22.90 10.30
C PRO A 749 -6.14 23.94 9.85
N LYS A 750 -6.21 24.23 8.54
CA LYS A 750 -7.20 25.17 7.94
C LYS A 750 -8.62 24.63 8.05
N HIS A 751 -8.79 23.31 7.94
CA HIS A 751 -10.03 22.58 8.02
C HIS A 751 -10.50 22.48 9.47
N ALA A 752 -9.58 22.29 10.42
CA ALA A 752 -9.86 22.38 11.84
C ALA A 752 -10.37 23.78 12.22
N ALA A 753 -9.66 24.83 11.80
CA ALA A 753 -10.08 26.22 12.01
C ALA A 753 -11.44 26.51 11.37
N PHE A 754 -11.69 25.98 10.17
CA PHE A 754 -12.99 26.05 9.51
C PHE A 754 -14.10 25.38 10.33
N ILE A 755 -13.91 24.15 10.80
CA ILE A 755 -14.89 23.42 11.62
C ILE A 755 -15.18 24.18 12.92
N HIS A 756 -14.16 24.72 13.59
CA HIS A 756 -14.33 25.53 14.80
C HIS A 756 -15.15 26.81 14.56
N ALA A 757 -15.15 27.34 13.33
CA ALA A 757 -15.93 28.51 12.94
C ALA A 757 -17.36 28.18 12.49
N VAL A 758 -17.77 26.90 12.47
CA VAL A 758 -19.13 26.47 12.15
C VAL A 758 -19.94 26.33 13.45
N SER A 759 -21.21 26.77 13.43
CA SER A 759 -22.09 26.64 14.58
C SER A 759 -22.39 25.17 14.94
N LYS A 760 -22.60 24.88 16.23
CA LYS A 760 -22.93 23.52 16.70
C LYS A 760 -24.20 22.95 16.03
N ASP A 761 -25.19 23.79 15.77
CA ASP A 761 -26.45 23.41 15.09
C ASP A 761 -26.19 22.95 13.64
N ASP A 762 -25.26 23.61 12.93
CA ASP A 762 -24.89 23.20 11.56
C ASP A 762 -24.05 21.93 11.53
N LEU A 763 -23.16 21.74 12.51
CA LEU A 763 -22.42 20.48 12.67
C LEU A 763 -23.38 19.33 13.00
N TYR A 764 -24.33 19.56 13.90
CA TYR A 764 -25.34 18.57 14.25
C TYR A 764 -26.19 18.16 13.05
N LYS A 765 -26.66 19.12 12.24
CA LYS A 765 -27.39 18.85 10.98
C LYS A 765 -26.57 18.09 9.94
N ARG A 766 -25.24 18.22 9.99
CA ARG A 766 -24.32 17.57 9.06
C ARG A 766 -23.97 16.13 9.48
N PHE A 767 -23.73 15.91 10.77
CA PHE A 767 -23.22 14.64 11.31
C PHE A 767 -24.26 13.82 12.07
N PHE A 768 -25.50 14.33 12.20
CA PHE A 768 -26.61 13.71 12.93
C PHE A 768 -26.31 13.39 14.41
N THR A 769 -25.23 13.98 14.95
CA THR A 769 -24.71 13.72 16.30
C THR A 769 -24.06 14.98 16.85
N GLU A 770 -23.98 15.11 18.17
CA GLU A 770 -23.17 16.16 18.79
C GLU A 770 -21.69 15.87 18.52
N VAL A 771 -21.05 16.76 17.77
CA VAL A 771 -19.65 16.62 17.37
C VAL A 771 -18.78 17.36 18.36
N GLY A 772 -17.88 16.64 19.04
CA GLY A 772 -16.84 17.21 19.89
C GLY A 772 -15.69 17.82 19.08
N GLU A 773 -14.58 18.15 19.75
CA GLU A 773 -13.36 18.55 19.04
C GLU A 773 -12.79 17.36 18.27
N PHE A 774 -12.45 17.60 16.99
CA PHE A 774 -11.78 16.59 16.19
C PHE A 774 -10.31 16.51 16.59
N ASN A 775 -9.82 15.30 16.85
CA ASN A 775 -8.40 15.05 17.00
C ASN A 775 -7.71 15.00 15.62
N HIS A 776 -6.38 15.01 15.61
CA HIS A 776 -5.55 14.91 14.40
C HIS A 776 -5.96 13.74 13.49
N GLU A 777 -6.20 12.54 14.07
CA GLU A 777 -6.59 11.36 13.29
C GLU A 777 -7.94 11.53 12.57
N ALA A 778 -8.92 12.18 13.21
CA ALA A 778 -10.22 12.41 12.61
C ALA A 778 -10.17 13.50 11.53
N LEU A 779 -9.36 14.55 11.71
CA LEU A 779 -9.15 15.56 10.68
C LEU A 779 -8.37 15.01 9.49
N ALA A 780 -7.35 14.17 9.72
CA ALA A 780 -6.62 13.48 8.67
C ALA A 780 -7.55 12.61 7.81
N LYS A 781 -8.52 11.90 8.42
CA LYS A 781 -9.55 11.17 7.65
C LYS A 781 -10.39 12.09 6.76
N LEU A 782 -10.58 13.34 7.16
CA LEU A 782 -11.39 14.31 6.44
C LEU A 782 -10.62 15.05 5.34
N THR A 783 -9.31 15.26 5.46
CA THR A 783 -8.51 16.01 4.47
C THR A 783 -7.75 15.10 3.51
N GLN A 784 -7.47 13.87 3.91
CA GLN A 784 -6.70 12.94 3.11
C GLN A 784 -7.64 12.02 2.36
N ILE A 785 -8.00 12.40 1.14
CA ILE A 785 -8.94 11.63 0.34
C ILE A 785 -8.21 10.80 -0.71
N ASP A 786 -8.84 9.72 -1.16
CA ASP A 786 -8.41 9.02 -2.37
C ASP A 786 -9.14 9.62 -3.56
N TYR A 787 -8.46 10.42 -4.37
CA TYR A 787 -9.06 11.13 -5.51
C TYR A 787 -9.73 10.22 -6.56
N ASP A 788 -9.46 8.91 -6.53
CA ASP A 788 -10.16 7.92 -7.38
C ASP A 788 -11.51 7.46 -6.83
N ARG A 789 -11.83 7.69 -5.56
CA ARG A 789 -13.05 7.19 -4.91
C ARG A 789 -13.80 8.24 -4.13
N GLU A 790 -13.08 9.16 -3.52
CA GLU A 790 -13.61 10.29 -2.79
C GLU A 790 -13.14 11.57 -3.47
N MET A 791 -14.03 12.54 -3.58
CA MET A 791 -13.65 13.89 -3.99
C MET A 791 -14.19 14.87 -2.96
N ALA A 792 -13.34 15.78 -2.52
CA ALA A 792 -13.75 16.90 -1.67
C ALA A 792 -13.18 18.18 -2.27
N PHE A 793 -14.04 19.15 -2.53
CA PHE A 793 -13.66 20.48 -2.98
C PHE A 793 -13.75 21.46 -1.82
N VAL A 794 -12.69 22.23 -1.62
CA VAL A 794 -12.64 23.33 -0.66
C VAL A 794 -12.82 24.66 -1.38
N ALA A 795 -13.59 25.56 -0.77
CA ALA A 795 -13.61 26.97 -1.11
C ALA A 795 -12.65 27.70 -0.17
N VAL A 796 -11.61 28.30 -0.73
CA VAL A 796 -10.55 29.01 0.00
C VAL A 796 -10.69 30.51 -0.27
N ASP A 797 -10.81 31.28 0.82
CA ASP A 797 -10.74 32.73 0.79
C ASP A 797 -9.28 33.17 0.68
N MET A 798 -8.99 33.99 -0.34
CA MET A 798 -7.66 34.49 -0.68
C MET A 798 -7.47 35.99 -0.35
N SER A 799 -8.44 36.62 0.32
CA SER A 799 -8.45 38.07 0.55
C SER A 799 -7.55 38.57 1.69
N GLY A 800 -7.07 37.68 2.57
CA GLY A 800 -6.17 38.01 3.68
C GLY A 800 -4.77 37.41 3.53
N GLU A 801 -3.87 37.74 4.47
CA GLU A 801 -2.50 37.18 4.52
C GLU A 801 -2.51 35.65 4.71
N GLU A 802 -3.51 35.12 5.42
CA GLU A 802 -3.72 33.68 5.60
C GLU A 802 -4.91 33.17 4.79
N GLN A 803 -4.67 32.12 4.01
CA GLN A 803 -5.70 31.39 3.29
C GLN A 803 -6.62 30.63 4.26
N LYS A 804 -7.93 30.83 4.14
CA LYS A 804 -8.94 30.22 5.03
C LYS A 804 -9.95 29.40 4.26
N ILE A 805 -10.23 28.19 4.73
CA ILE A 805 -11.34 27.38 4.19
C ILE A 805 -12.65 27.95 4.71
N ILE A 806 -13.60 28.19 3.81
CA ILE A 806 -14.90 28.79 4.09
C ILE A 806 -16.09 27.88 3.73
N GLY A 807 -15.82 26.78 3.02
CA GLY A 807 -16.82 25.75 2.74
C GLY A 807 -16.18 24.54 2.06
N VAL A 808 -16.83 23.39 2.21
CA VAL A 808 -16.39 22.11 1.66
C VAL A 808 -17.59 21.34 1.12
N SER A 809 -17.47 20.78 -0.08
CA SER A 809 -18.39 19.76 -0.61
C SER A 809 -17.64 18.46 -0.85
N ARG A 810 -18.28 17.32 -0.63
CA ARG A 810 -17.69 16.00 -0.86
C ARG A 810 -18.63 15.09 -1.63
N ALA A 811 -18.04 14.11 -2.32
CA ALA A 811 -18.72 12.97 -2.90
C ALA A 811 -17.89 11.70 -2.61
N LEU A 812 -18.54 10.71 -2.00
CA LEU A 812 -17.99 9.38 -1.78
C LEU A 812 -18.63 8.43 -2.78
N ILE A 813 -17.84 7.97 -3.75
CA ILE A 813 -18.30 7.12 -4.84
C ILE A 813 -18.17 5.66 -4.41
N ASN A 814 -19.23 4.90 -4.62
CA ASN A 814 -19.23 3.47 -4.34
C ASN A 814 -18.35 2.69 -5.33
N HIS A 815 -17.98 1.46 -4.97
CA HIS A 815 -16.98 0.67 -5.70
C HIS A 815 -17.34 0.41 -7.17
N ASP A 816 -18.63 0.39 -7.54
CA ASP A 816 -19.12 0.16 -8.90
C ASP A 816 -19.47 1.45 -9.66
N ASN A 817 -19.15 2.62 -9.07
CA ASN A 817 -19.43 3.95 -9.61
C ASN A 817 -20.93 4.16 -9.97
N SER A 818 -21.83 3.43 -9.31
CA SER A 818 -23.27 3.55 -9.54
C SER A 818 -23.90 4.68 -8.74
N ASP A 819 -23.31 5.06 -7.61
CA ASP A 819 -23.83 6.07 -6.70
C ASP A 819 -22.70 6.87 -6.06
N ALA A 820 -22.96 8.15 -5.78
CA ALA A 820 -22.06 8.99 -5.02
C ALA A 820 -22.82 9.65 -3.86
N GLU A 821 -22.45 9.29 -2.63
CA GLU A 821 -23.00 9.95 -1.46
C GLU A 821 -22.36 11.34 -1.32
N PHE A 822 -23.18 12.39 -1.30
CA PHE A 822 -22.69 13.75 -1.23
C PHE A 822 -22.84 14.40 0.14
N ALA A 823 -22.02 15.40 0.35
CA ALA A 823 -21.87 16.12 1.59
C ALA A 823 -21.56 17.58 1.33
N ILE A 824 -22.11 18.49 2.14
CA ILE A 824 -21.70 19.89 2.09
C ILE A 824 -21.73 20.53 3.47
N LEU A 825 -20.72 21.36 3.73
CA LEU A 825 -20.62 22.19 4.94
C LEU A 825 -20.09 23.57 4.55
N ILE A 826 -20.69 24.63 5.08
CA ILE A 826 -20.31 26.02 4.82
C ILE A 826 -20.23 26.75 6.15
N ARG A 827 -19.31 27.71 6.28
CA ARG A 827 -19.19 28.53 7.47
C ARG A 827 -20.51 29.27 7.74
N SER A 828 -21.00 29.20 8.97
CA SER A 828 -22.37 29.60 9.30
C SER A 828 -22.66 31.09 9.01
N ASP A 829 -21.66 31.95 9.17
CA ASP A 829 -21.69 33.41 8.90
C ASP A 829 -21.64 33.78 7.41
N LEU A 830 -21.33 32.82 6.52
CA LEU A 830 -21.24 33.04 5.07
C LEU A 830 -22.41 32.44 4.27
N LYS A 831 -23.46 32.00 4.96
CA LYS A 831 -24.70 31.53 4.32
C LYS A 831 -25.38 32.64 3.52
N GLY A 832 -26.08 32.26 2.45
CA GLY A 832 -26.76 33.20 1.56
C GLY A 832 -25.89 33.85 0.48
N LYS A 833 -24.54 33.74 0.56
CA LYS A 833 -23.60 34.30 -0.43
C LYS A 833 -23.46 33.51 -1.73
N GLY A 834 -24.19 32.40 -1.88
CA GLY A 834 -24.16 31.54 -3.07
C GLY A 834 -23.13 30.41 -3.05
N LEU A 835 -22.27 30.35 -2.02
CA LEU A 835 -21.23 29.32 -1.85
C LEU A 835 -21.75 27.88 -1.99
N GLY A 836 -22.92 27.59 -1.41
CA GLY A 836 -23.48 26.23 -1.46
C GLY A 836 -23.81 25.76 -2.87
N LYS A 837 -24.35 26.66 -3.70
CA LYS A 837 -24.63 26.36 -5.11
C LYS A 837 -23.36 26.15 -5.91
N ILE A 838 -22.33 26.97 -5.65
CA ILE A 838 -21.03 26.88 -6.33
C ILE A 838 -20.35 25.53 -6.04
N LEU A 839 -20.26 25.17 -4.76
CA LEU A 839 -19.65 23.91 -4.31
C LEU A 839 -20.45 22.69 -4.81
N MET A 840 -21.78 22.72 -4.69
CA MET A 840 -22.63 21.63 -5.18
C MET A 840 -22.52 21.45 -6.70
N ASN A 841 -22.53 22.52 -7.49
CA ASN A 841 -22.34 22.42 -8.93
C ASN A 841 -20.98 21.80 -9.28
N LYS A 842 -19.91 22.22 -8.61
CA LYS A 842 -18.56 21.68 -8.85
C LYS A 842 -18.48 20.17 -8.59
N ILE A 843 -19.09 19.68 -7.50
CA ILE A 843 -19.09 18.24 -7.19
C ILE A 843 -20.04 17.45 -8.11
N ILE A 844 -21.17 18.02 -8.53
CA ILE A 844 -22.08 17.43 -9.53
C ILE A 844 -21.35 17.28 -10.88
N ASP A 845 -20.69 18.34 -11.35
CA ASP A 845 -19.91 18.33 -12.60
C ASP A 845 -18.81 17.27 -12.55
N TYR A 846 -18.13 17.13 -11.40
CA TYR A 846 -17.14 16.07 -11.20
C TYR A 846 -17.76 14.66 -11.33
N CYS A 847 -18.87 14.38 -10.63
CA CYS A 847 -19.54 13.08 -10.71
C CYS A 847 -20.08 12.78 -12.12
N GLN A 848 -20.58 13.79 -12.83
CA GLN A 848 -21.00 13.65 -14.23
C GLN A 848 -19.83 13.31 -15.15
N ASN A 849 -18.72 14.04 -15.05
CA ASN A 849 -17.52 13.79 -15.86
C ASN A 849 -16.90 12.41 -15.58
N LYS A 850 -17.05 11.91 -14.35
CA LYS A 850 -16.63 10.57 -13.94
C LYS A 850 -17.60 9.46 -14.39
N GLY A 851 -18.75 9.81 -14.98
CA GLY A 851 -19.76 8.85 -15.41
C GLY A 851 -20.51 8.16 -14.27
N THR A 852 -20.56 8.78 -13.08
CA THR A 852 -21.37 8.27 -11.97
C THR A 852 -22.84 8.35 -12.33
N LYS A 853 -23.62 7.30 -12.06
CA LYS A 853 -25.02 7.22 -12.53
C LYS A 853 -25.99 8.10 -11.75
N ARG A 854 -25.79 8.25 -10.44
CA ARG A 854 -26.61 9.11 -9.57
C ARG A 854 -25.81 9.64 -8.38
N MET A 855 -26.36 10.64 -7.71
CA MET A 855 -25.87 11.15 -6.44
C MET A 855 -26.99 11.08 -5.39
N SER A 856 -26.64 10.66 -4.17
CA SER A 856 -27.57 10.57 -3.05
C SER A 856 -27.05 11.33 -1.83
N GLY A 857 -27.94 11.81 -0.98
CA GLY A 857 -27.56 12.40 0.30
C GLY A 857 -28.74 12.47 1.24
N MET A 858 -28.47 12.47 2.54
CA MET A 858 -29.50 12.50 3.59
C MET A 858 -29.33 13.75 4.44
N THR A 859 -30.43 14.39 4.83
CA THR A 859 -30.43 15.51 5.79
C THR A 859 -31.63 15.43 6.73
N MET A 860 -31.69 16.30 7.74
CA MET A 860 -32.87 16.40 8.60
C MET A 860 -33.99 17.20 7.89
N PRO A 861 -35.28 16.86 8.07
CA PRO A 861 -36.40 17.62 7.51
C PRO A 861 -36.41 19.10 7.92
N THR A 862 -35.79 19.43 9.05
CA THR A 862 -35.64 20.80 9.57
C THR A 862 -34.58 21.62 8.83
N ASN A 863 -33.70 21.01 8.03
CA ASN A 863 -32.65 21.69 7.27
C ASN A 863 -33.19 22.31 5.97
N ARG A 864 -34.09 23.29 6.11
CA ARG A 864 -34.76 23.97 4.97
C ARG A 864 -33.78 24.53 3.94
N GLY A 865 -32.62 25.03 4.40
CA GLY A 865 -31.60 25.59 3.50
C GLY A 865 -31.03 24.55 2.54
N MET A 866 -30.72 23.34 3.03
CA MET A 866 -30.23 22.24 2.20
C MET A 866 -31.32 21.71 1.27
N LEU A 867 -32.55 21.53 1.77
CA LEU A 867 -33.67 21.04 0.94
C LEU A 867 -33.98 21.99 -0.23
N MET A 868 -34.02 23.30 0.01
CA MET A 868 -34.21 24.29 -1.06
C MET A 868 -33.04 24.30 -2.06
N LEU A 869 -31.80 24.16 -1.56
CA LEU A 869 -30.61 24.07 -2.43
C LEU A 869 -30.69 22.83 -3.33
N ALA A 870 -30.95 21.66 -2.75
CA ALA A 870 -31.06 20.39 -3.47
C ALA A 870 -32.17 20.45 -4.53
N GLN A 871 -33.35 20.95 -4.17
CA GLN A 871 -34.47 21.11 -5.11
C GLN A 871 -34.12 22.04 -6.28
N SER A 872 -33.42 23.16 -6.01
CA SER A 872 -32.98 24.11 -7.05
C SER A 872 -31.94 23.53 -8.02
N LEU A 873 -31.29 22.43 -7.64
CA LEU A 873 -30.30 21.69 -8.42
C LEU A 873 -30.87 20.43 -9.07
N GLY A 874 -32.18 20.18 -8.93
CA GLY A 874 -32.88 19.07 -9.58
C GLY A 874 -32.90 17.76 -8.78
N PHE A 875 -32.51 17.76 -7.51
CA PHE A 875 -32.67 16.58 -6.66
C PHE A 875 -34.15 16.30 -6.41
N LYS A 876 -34.55 15.03 -6.48
CA LYS A 876 -35.81 14.55 -5.95
C LYS A 876 -35.65 14.38 -4.44
N ILE A 877 -36.63 14.87 -3.69
CA ILE A 877 -36.62 14.87 -2.22
C ILE A 877 -37.74 13.97 -1.74
N ASP A 878 -37.41 13.05 -0.84
CA ASP A 878 -38.36 12.21 -0.11
C ASP A 878 -38.20 12.44 1.40
N ILE A 879 -39.27 12.80 2.10
CA ILE A 879 -39.22 13.15 3.53
C ILE A 879 -39.85 12.03 4.34
N GLN A 880 -39.03 11.36 5.14
CA GLN A 880 -39.44 10.26 6.01
C GLN A 880 -39.59 10.78 7.44
N PHE A 881 -40.80 11.22 7.79
CA PHE A 881 -41.10 11.82 9.10
C PHE A 881 -40.92 10.84 10.27
N GLU A 882 -41.15 9.54 10.05
CA GLU A 882 -41.00 8.50 11.09
C GLU A 882 -39.53 8.31 11.49
N ASP A 883 -38.62 8.35 10.51
CA ASP A 883 -37.17 8.18 10.71
C ASP A 883 -36.44 9.50 11.00
N GLY A 884 -37.15 10.64 10.90
CA GLY A 884 -36.58 11.96 11.14
C GLY A 884 -35.58 12.42 10.07
N THR A 885 -35.68 11.87 8.85
CA THR A 885 -34.73 12.08 7.74
C THR A 885 -35.43 12.57 6.47
N ALA A 886 -34.64 13.16 5.58
CA ALA A 886 -35.04 13.56 4.24
C ALA A 886 -33.95 13.14 3.24
N ASP A 887 -34.31 12.24 2.33
CA ASP A 887 -33.45 11.69 1.30
C ASP A 887 -33.50 12.57 0.05
N MET A 888 -32.33 12.77 -0.55
CA MET A 888 -32.14 13.58 -1.75
C MET A 888 -31.44 12.74 -2.81
N VAL A 889 -32.03 12.60 -3.99
CA VAL A 889 -31.45 11.83 -5.10
C VAL A 889 -31.46 12.62 -6.40
N LEU A 890 -30.30 12.70 -7.06
CA LEU A 890 -30.14 13.28 -8.40
C LEU A 890 -29.65 12.18 -9.36
N VAL A 891 -30.41 11.92 -10.42
CA VAL A 891 -29.95 11.05 -11.52
C VAL A 891 -29.07 11.89 -12.45
N LEU A 892 -27.86 11.42 -12.72
CA LEU A 892 -26.92 12.12 -13.59
C LEU A 892 -27.08 11.61 -15.03
N GLN A 893 -27.09 12.53 -15.99
CA GLN A 893 -27.10 12.21 -17.42
C GLN A 893 -25.66 12.19 -17.95
N ASN A 894 -25.31 11.18 -18.76
CA ASN A 894 -23.99 11.11 -19.40
C ASN A 894 -23.89 12.18 -20.49
N LYS A 895 -22.87 13.04 -20.43
CA LYS A 895 -22.56 14.03 -21.49
C LYS A 895 -22.09 13.40 -22.82
N GLN A 896 -21.92 12.08 -22.89
CA GLN A 896 -21.51 11.39 -24.12
C GLN A 896 -22.66 11.14 -25.12
N GLU A 897 -23.90 11.55 -24.82
CA GLU A 897 -25.05 11.46 -25.74
C GLU A 897 -25.52 12.83 -26.29
N SER A 898 -24.73 13.90 -26.12
CA SER A 898 -25.05 15.25 -26.64
C SER A 898 -24.01 15.79 -27.60
#